data_AF-J7S4M2-F1
#
_entry.id   AF-J7S4M2-F1
#
_cell.length_a   1.000
_cell.length_b   1.000
_cell.length_c   1.000
_cell.angle_alpha   90.00
_cell.angle_beta   90.00
_cell.angle_gamma   90.00
#
_symmetry.space_group_name_H-M   'P 1'
#
loop_
_entity.id
_entity.type
_entity.pdbx_description
1 polymer ?
#
loop_
_entity_poly.entity_id
_entity_poly.type
_entity_poly.pdbx_seq_one_letter_code
_entity_poly.pdbx_strand_id
1 'polypeptide(L)'
;MAAIGGVLSGVNPFTYNESSPLTLFLFQTCLILATCNLVNIPFSKIRQPKVISEVIAGVILGPTVFGQIPNYTQTVFPQSSIAGLNLVANLGIILFMFFLGLEVDTEFIKKHLKTALSIGIITLAVPFGFGCILAIPLFHVYANQADSPRIIKFTVFMVFIAVSLAVTAFPVLCRILNELRLIKDRAGTIVLGAGIINDILGWVLLALSVILSNSDSDPINTVYILLCTFGWFLVYFYPLKYGLKWALIKTHELDRTKPSTFATMSVLFIMFISAYFTDIIGVHAIFGAFIAGLVVPRENNYVVKLTERMEDIPNIVFIPIYFAVAGLNVDLTLLNERRDWGYVFATIGIAISTKVVSGAIMGKIHGLFWREATAVGVLMSCKGIVEIVVLTVGLNAGIISKKIFAIFILMALVSTFVTTPLTLLVYPDSYRQEINQYLQDKEDNKDNKEPDSLEMTTVEEETISLNSLDDIKHFHFSEIINVINTLESIPTSLEILNYLLSGKLPSKTRNKTPTPGKLRPASVISNSSTIKSNHRMKKMVKLWSKNIDETETSLPVIGEEEEPCAIETQTPLKTVHLRLLTERTTDLLQSSAIYNEPTHFTANTDSVLQIFDIFSRLSNIQFSSEVVFSTMREKAVNILSMSKRNSDLILLPLKGASYQDSLLQVEEKYNNFEHFYSHLLGLNELSYNFFKIIAGHLSAHSAILISNSGGRLNVDRYKKKAINLLLPDPNLASSDLLAVYMLLLICHTEKQNSFTGASTIFVNSKNVGFAETLTNTFNENELFHESDLVVIPIDTEQKSHNEAKERSFIEAVLSDGLTDAALSDLEETTFIIPENFFFQDTPFSSETKETILESANKRFNVLIVHHCNNEILTKSPTISII
;
A
#
# COMPACT_ATOMS: atom_id res chain seq x y z
N MET A 1 -25.40 -52.90 2.85
CA MET A 1 -25.19 -52.77 1.39
C MET A 1 -24.93 -51.31 1.10
N ALA A 2 -23.70 -50.96 0.72
CA ALA A 2 -23.35 -49.59 0.35
C ALA A 2 -24.00 -49.27 -1.01
N ALA A 3 -25.09 -48.51 -0.99
CA ALA A 3 -25.71 -48.05 -2.22
C ALA A 3 -24.86 -46.91 -2.79
N ILE A 4 -24.01 -47.22 -3.77
CA ILE A 4 -23.41 -46.25 -4.70
C ILE A 4 -24.52 -45.82 -5.67
N GLY A 5 -25.58 -45.21 -5.15
CA GLY A 5 -26.76 -44.76 -5.88
C GLY A 5 -26.98 -43.27 -5.63
N GLY A 6 -27.40 -42.54 -6.67
CA GLY A 6 -27.75 -41.12 -6.53
C GLY A 6 -29.15 -40.91 -5.95
N VAL A 7 -29.56 -39.66 -5.78
CA VAL A 7 -30.93 -39.30 -5.36
C VAL A 7 -32.00 -39.92 -6.28
N LEU A 8 -31.69 -40.00 -7.59
CA LEU A 8 -32.53 -40.65 -8.60
C LEU A 8 -32.69 -42.17 -8.40
N SER A 9 -31.79 -42.80 -7.62
CA SER A 9 -31.85 -44.22 -7.24
C SER A 9 -32.56 -44.44 -5.89
N GLY A 10 -33.16 -43.39 -5.31
CA GLY A 10 -33.85 -43.43 -4.01
C GLY A 10 -32.94 -43.29 -2.79
N VAL A 11 -31.66 -42.96 -2.97
CA VAL A 11 -30.71 -42.74 -1.87
C VAL A 11 -30.87 -41.33 -1.31
N ASN A 12 -31.05 -41.19 0.01
CA ASN A 12 -31.13 -39.89 0.65
C ASN A 12 -29.72 -39.26 0.77
N PRO A 13 -29.48 -38.06 0.23
CA PRO A 13 -28.15 -37.42 0.27
C PRO A 13 -27.73 -36.99 1.68
N PHE A 14 -28.68 -36.90 2.63
CA PHE A 14 -28.42 -36.50 4.02
C PHE A 14 -28.16 -37.68 4.96
N THR A 15 -28.32 -38.92 4.51
CA THR A 15 -27.91 -40.08 5.31
C THR A 15 -26.40 -40.25 5.23
N TYR A 16 -25.73 -40.13 6.38
CA TYR A 16 -24.29 -40.34 6.45
C TYR A 16 -23.93 -41.80 6.14
N ASN A 17 -23.02 -41.99 5.18
CA ASN A 17 -22.49 -43.28 4.81
C ASN A 17 -20.97 -43.28 5.02
N GLU A 18 -20.48 -44.10 5.95
CA GLU A 18 -19.05 -44.21 6.28
C GLU A 18 -18.19 -44.59 5.07
N SER A 19 -18.72 -45.40 4.14
CA SER A 19 -18.01 -45.79 2.92
C SER A 19 -17.97 -44.69 1.86
N SER A 20 -18.84 -43.66 1.94
CA SER A 20 -18.92 -42.56 0.97
C SER A 20 -19.37 -41.25 1.61
N PRO A 21 -18.55 -40.63 2.49
CA PRO A 21 -18.94 -39.43 3.24
C PRO A 21 -19.01 -38.15 2.38
N LEU A 22 -18.59 -38.22 1.12
CA LEU A 22 -18.36 -37.07 0.24
C LEU A 22 -19.63 -36.24 -0.01
N THR A 23 -20.78 -36.87 -0.27
CA THR A 23 -22.03 -36.16 -0.62
C THR A 23 -22.48 -35.22 0.48
N LEU A 24 -22.53 -35.72 1.73
CA LEU A 24 -22.91 -34.91 2.88
C LEU A 24 -21.85 -33.85 3.18
N PHE A 25 -20.56 -34.19 3.08
CA PHE A 25 -19.46 -33.25 3.29
C PHE A 25 -19.51 -32.07 2.31
N LEU A 26 -19.77 -32.30 1.03
CA LEU A 26 -19.90 -31.24 0.03
C LEU A 26 -21.09 -30.33 0.34
N PHE A 27 -22.23 -30.90 0.73
CA PHE A 27 -23.39 -30.13 1.16
C PHE A 27 -23.06 -29.25 2.39
N GLN A 28 -22.45 -29.83 3.43
CA GLN A 28 -22.02 -29.12 4.63
C GLN A 28 -21.05 -27.98 4.28
N THR A 29 -20.10 -28.24 3.38
CA THR A 29 -19.13 -27.23 2.92
C THR A 29 -19.84 -26.08 2.22
N CYS A 30 -20.75 -26.35 1.28
CA CYS A 30 -21.54 -25.32 0.61
C CYS A 30 -22.37 -24.50 1.60
N LEU A 31 -23.03 -25.17 2.55
CA LEU A 31 -23.84 -24.51 3.58
C LEU A 31 -22.99 -23.60 4.47
N ILE A 32 -21.83 -24.07 4.92
CA ILE A 32 -20.89 -23.30 5.74
C ILE A 32 -20.41 -22.07 4.95
N LEU A 33 -19.90 -22.25 3.74
CA LEU A 33 -19.36 -21.15 2.93
C LEU A 33 -20.43 -20.12 2.58
N ALA A 34 -21.64 -20.56 2.24
CA ALA A 34 -22.76 -19.65 1.98
C ALA A 34 -23.11 -18.84 3.23
N THR A 35 -23.20 -19.48 4.40
CA THR A 35 -23.56 -18.82 5.65
C THR A 35 -22.47 -17.84 6.09
N CYS A 36 -21.19 -18.21 6.03
CA CYS A 36 -20.07 -17.32 6.33
C CYS A 36 -20.11 -16.06 5.47
N ASN A 37 -20.34 -16.18 4.16
CA ASN A 37 -20.41 -15.03 3.26
C ASN A 37 -21.66 -14.17 3.52
N LEU A 38 -22.82 -14.78 3.77
CA LEU A 38 -24.06 -14.05 4.09
C LEU A 38 -23.91 -13.23 5.37
N VAL A 39 -23.31 -13.80 6.42
CA VAL A 39 -23.04 -13.09 7.67
C VAL A 39 -21.98 -11.99 7.45
N ASN A 40 -20.99 -12.20 6.58
CA ASN A 40 -19.96 -11.20 6.31
C ASN A 40 -20.49 -9.93 5.62
N ILE A 41 -21.57 -9.99 4.83
CA ILE A 41 -22.12 -8.82 4.11
C ILE A 41 -22.46 -7.65 5.04
N PRO A 42 -23.26 -7.80 6.12
CA PRO A 42 -23.51 -6.70 7.05
C PRO A 42 -22.29 -6.36 7.91
N PHE A 43 -21.49 -7.34 8.34
CA PHE A 43 -20.34 -7.11 9.22
C PHE A 43 -19.20 -6.35 8.53
N SER A 44 -18.97 -6.61 7.24
CA SER A 44 -17.98 -5.87 6.44
C SER A 44 -18.34 -4.38 6.31
N LYS A 45 -19.63 -4.02 6.27
CA LYS A 45 -20.08 -2.61 6.29
C LYS A 45 -19.74 -1.89 7.60
N ILE A 46 -19.59 -2.63 8.70
CA ILE A 46 -19.22 -2.11 10.04
C ILE A 46 -17.70 -2.25 10.27
N ARG A 47 -16.91 -2.53 9.21
CA ARG A 47 -15.44 -2.68 9.28
C ARG A 47 -15.00 -3.79 10.25
N GLN A 48 -15.79 -4.85 10.38
CA GLN A 48 -15.46 -6.01 11.21
C GLN A 48 -14.62 -7.03 10.43
N PRO A 49 -13.57 -7.62 11.02
CA PRO A 49 -12.79 -8.68 10.38
C PRO A 49 -13.64 -9.90 10.01
N LYS A 50 -13.38 -10.46 8.81
CA LYS A 50 -14.11 -11.63 8.27
C LYS A 50 -14.15 -12.83 9.23
N VAL A 51 -13.08 -13.08 9.98
CA VAL A 51 -12.98 -14.19 10.95
C VAL A 51 -14.14 -14.17 11.96
N ILE A 52 -14.60 -12.98 12.39
CA ILE A 52 -15.73 -12.86 13.32
C ILE A 52 -17.01 -13.41 12.67
N SER A 53 -17.26 -13.06 11.40
CA SER A 53 -18.42 -13.56 10.66
C SER A 53 -18.38 -15.06 10.43
N GLU A 54 -17.19 -15.65 10.26
CA GLU A 54 -17.01 -17.09 10.03
C GLU A 54 -17.30 -17.90 11.30
N VAL A 55 -16.84 -17.43 12.46
CA VAL A 55 -17.16 -18.07 13.75
C VAL A 55 -18.64 -17.90 14.08
N ILE A 56 -19.21 -16.69 13.91
CA ILE A 56 -20.64 -16.44 14.15
C ILE A 56 -21.50 -17.31 13.23
N ALA A 57 -21.13 -17.49 11.97
CA ALA A 57 -21.81 -18.41 11.07
C ALA A 57 -21.78 -19.85 11.60
N GLY A 58 -20.65 -20.30 12.15
CA GLY A 58 -20.56 -21.58 12.87
C GLY A 58 -21.51 -21.67 14.08
N VAL A 59 -21.58 -20.62 14.91
CA VAL A 59 -22.51 -20.55 16.06
C VAL A 59 -23.97 -20.64 15.61
N ILE A 60 -24.32 -19.96 14.50
CA ILE A 60 -25.66 -20.01 13.90
C ILE A 60 -25.99 -21.41 13.39
N LEU A 61 -25.06 -22.04 12.67
CA LEU A 61 -25.24 -23.41 12.16
C LEU A 61 -25.20 -24.48 13.27
N GLY A 62 -24.66 -24.12 14.44
CA GLY A 62 -24.44 -25.02 15.56
C GLY A 62 -25.67 -25.25 16.46
N PRO A 63 -25.48 -25.89 17.62
CA PRO A 63 -26.55 -26.22 18.57
C PRO A 63 -27.26 -24.98 19.13
N THR A 64 -26.59 -23.83 19.12
CA THR A 64 -27.10 -22.59 19.70
C THR A 64 -28.32 -22.02 18.96
N VAL A 65 -28.34 -22.04 17.63
CA VAL A 65 -29.43 -21.43 16.84
C VAL A 65 -30.16 -22.47 16.00
N PHE A 66 -29.57 -22.97 14.90
CA PHE A 66 -30.25 -23.92 14.03
C PHE A 66 -30.37 -25.32 14.63
N GLY A 67 -29.47 -25.72 15.52
CA GLY A 67 -29.58 -26.99 16.23
C GLY A 67 -30.75 -27.08 17.22
N GLN A 68 -31.46 -25.98 17.47
CA GLN A 68 -32.74 -25.99 18.21
C GLN A 68 -33.91 -26.50 17.34
N ILE A 69 -33.74 -26.55 16.02
CA ILE A 69 -34.75 -27.09 15.11
C ILE A 69 -34.75 -28.63 15.23
N PRO A 70 -35.91 -29.27 15.46
CA PRO A 70 -35.96 -30.72 15.63
C PRO A 70 -35.39 -31.44 14.40
N ASN A 71 -34.57 -32.48 14.65
CA ASN A 71 -33.87 -33.28 13.64
C ASN A 71 -32.80 -32.57 12.79
N TYR A 72 -32.61 -31.25 12.89
CA TYR A 72 -31.63 -30.53 12.06
C TYR A 72 -30.20 -31.02 12.32
N THR A 73 -29.75 -31.04 13.57
CA THR A 73 -28.38 -31.44 13.91
C THR A 73 -28.11 -32.89 13.50
N GLN A 74 -29.08 -33.80 13.67
CA GLN A 74 -28.92 -35.21 13.30
C GLN A 74 -28.89 -35.46 11.79
N THR A 75 -29.54 -34.59 10.99
CA THR A 75 -29.62 -34.73 9.53
C THR A 75 -28.49 -34.00 8.81
N VAL A 76 -28.18 -32.77 9.23
CA VAL A 76 -27.20 -31.91 8.54
C VAL A 76 -25.80 -32.07 9.12
N PHE A 77 -25.66 -32.22 10.43
CA PHE A 77 -24.37 -32.34 11.13
C PHE A 77 -24.31 -33.57 12.06
N PRO A 78 -24.53 -34.79 11.54
CA PRO A 78 -24.43 -35.99 12.37
C PRO A 78 -23.03 -36.13 12.96
N GLN A 79 -22.93 -36.61 14.20
CA GLN A 79 -21.67 -36.68 14.95
C GLN A 79 -20.57 -37.47 14.22
N SER A 80 -20.95 -38.47 13.43
CA SER A 80 -20.04 -39.25 12.58
C SER A 80 -19.43 -38.45 11.41
N SER A 81 -20.10 -37.41 10.92
CA SER A 81 -19.59 -36.54 9.85
C SER A 81 -18.58 -35.49 10.33
N ILE A 82 -18.64 -35.11 11.62
CA ILE A 82 -17.80 -34.06 12.21
C ILE A 82 -16.31 -34.39 12.11
N ALA A 83 -15.92 -35.66 12.20
CA ALA A 83 -14.52 -36.07 12.04
C ALA A 83 -13.95 -35.70 10.65
N GLY A 84 -14.75 -35.84 9.59
CA GLY A 84 -14.35 -35.46 8.23
C GLY A 84 -14.20 -33.95 8.07
N LEU A 85 -15.12 -33.17 8.64
CA LEU A 85 -15.04 -31.70 8.69
C LEU A 85 -13.79 -31.24 9.47
N ASN A 86 -13.53 -31.85 10.63
CA ASN A 86 -12.34 -31.57 11.44
C ASN A 86 -11.04 -31.84 10.69
N LEU A 87 -10.97 -32.89 9.86
CA LEU A 87 -9.77 -33.19 9.07
C LEU A 87 -9.47 -32.07 8.07
N VAL A 88 -10.49 -31.62 7.32
CA VAL A 88 -10.33 -30.53 6.34
C VAL A 88 -10.06 -29.18 7.03
N ALA A 89 -10.74 -28.91 8.13
CA ALA A 89 -10.50 -27.76 8.99
C ALA A 89 -9.04 -27.74 9.48
N ASN A 90 -8.53 -28.87 9.98
CA ASN A 90 -7.16 -29.00 10.48
C ASN A 90 -6.11 -28.86 9.35
N LEU A 91 -6.42 -29.31 8.13
CA LEU A 91 -5.58 -29.03 6.97
C LEU A 91 -5.51 -27.53 6.67
N GLY A 92 -6.66 -26.84 6.76
CA GLY A 92 -6.76 -25.39 6.61
C GLY A 92 -5.89 -24.63 7.59
N ILE A 93 -5.95 -24.97 8.88
CA ILE A 93 -5.15 -24.29 9.89
C ILE A 93 -3.65 -24.59 9.78
N ILE A 94 -3.26 -25.80 9.32
CA ILE A 94 -1.86 -26.11 9.00
C ILE A 94 -1.34 -25.18 7.90
N LEU A 95 -2.09 -25.04 6.79
CA LEU A 95 -1.74 -24.13 5.70
C LEU A 95 -1.70 -22.67 6.16
N PHE A 96 -2.70 -22.25 6.94
CA PHE A 96 -2.74 -20.90 7.52
C PHE A 96 -1.50 -20.61 8.37
N MET A 97 -1.09 -21.56 9.22
CA MET A 97 0.05 -21.39 10.12
C MET A 97 1.39 -21.40 9.37
N PHE A 98 1.46 -22.12 8.26
CA PHE A 98 2.56 -22.01 7.34
C PHE A 98 2.65 -20.62 6.72
N PHE A 99 1.55 -20.05 6.22
CA PHE A 99 1.54 -18.66 5.74
C PHE A 99 1.91 -17.69 6.86
N LEU A 100 1.36 -17.86 8.06
CA LEU A 100 1.74 -17.02 9.20
C LEU A 100 3.25 -17.04 9.45
N GLY A 101 3.89 -18.22 9.38
CA GLY A 101 5.35 -18.34 9.50
C GLY A 101 6.12 -17.63 8.37
N LEU A 102 5.54 -17.56 7.17
CA LEU A 102 6.08 -16.78 6.05
C LEU A 102 5.97 -15.27 6.30
N GLU A 103 4.87 -14.81 6.90
CA GLU A 103 4.58 -13.40 7.16
C GLU A 103 5.46 -12.78 8.27
N VAL A 104 6.00 -13.57 9.21
CA VAL A 104 6.80 -13.06 10.35
C VAL A 104 8.10 -12.41 9.86
N ASP A 105 8.21 -11.08 9.83
CA ASP A 105 9.43 -10.37 9.46
C ASP A 105 10.43 -10.26 10.64
N THR A 106 11.57 -10.96 10.56
CA THR A 106 12.61 -10.97 11.60
C THR A 106 13.44 -9.69 11.61
N GLU A 107 13.50 -8.94 10.50
CA GLU A 107 14.25 -7.67 10.43
C GLU A 107 13.45 -6.54 11.08
N PHE A 108 12.15 -6.46 10.78
CA PHE A 108 11.22 -5.56 11.47
C PHE A 108 11.25 -5.73 12.99
N ILE A 109 11.18 -6.98 13.45
CA ILE A 109 11.26 -7.32 14.89
C ILE A 109 12.56 -6.80 15.49
N LYS A 110 13.70 -6.92 14.81
CA LYS A 110 15.01 -6.46 15.33
C LYS A 110 15.07 -4.95 15.50
N LYS A 111 14.55 -4.18 14.54
CA LYS A 111 14.62 -2.71 14.53
C LYS A 111 13.82 -2.08 15.67
N HIS A 112 12.64 -2.62 15.98
CA HIS A 112 11.76 -2.12 17.03
C HIS A 112 11.75 -2.98 18.30
N LEU A 113 12.72 -3.88 18.45
CA LEU A 113 12.70 -4.95 19.44
C LEU A 113 12.54 -4.44 20.87
N LYS A 114 13.27 -3.39 21.26
CA LYS A 114 13.28 -2.96 22.68
C LYS A 114 11.89 -2.50 23.16
N THR A 115 11.26 -1.61 22.39
CA THR A 115 9.93 -1.05 22.71
C THR A 115 8.85 -2.11 22.56
N ALA A 116 8.86 -2.84 21.44
CA ALA A 116 7.88 -3.88 21.15
C ALA A 116 7.94 -5.04 22.16
N LEU A 117 9.14 -5.46 22.56
CA LEU A 117 9.35 -6.56 23.51
C LEU A 117 8.85 -6.21 24.90
N SER A 118 9.14 -5.00 25.38
CA SER A 118 8.66 -4.57 26.69
C SER A 118 7.14 -4.50 26.74
N ILE A 119 6.50 -3.94 25.72
CA ILE A 119 5.02 -3.88 25.62
C ILE A 119 4.43 -5.28 25.45
N GLY A 120 4.98 -6.12 24.57
CA GLY A 120 4.52 -7.49 24.36
C GLY A 120 4.56 -8.31 25.66
N ILE A 121 5.72 -8.38 26.32
CA ILE A 121 5.88 -9.16 27.56
C ILE A 121 4.90 -8.71 28.65
N ILE A 122 4.75 -7.39 28.86
CA ILE A 122 3.88 -6.88 29.93
C ILE A 122 2.40 -7.08 29.60
N THR A 123 2.01 -6.83 28.34
CA THR A 123 0.63 -7.06 27.87
C THR A 123 0.28 -8.55 27.78
N LEU A 124 1.26 -9.45 27.80
CA LEU A 124 1.06 -10.89 27.97
C LEU A 124 1.00 -11.29 29.45
N ALA A 125 1.97 -10.84 30.25
CA ALA A 125 2.15 -11.27 31.64
C ALA A 125 1.01 -10.80 32.57
N VAL A 126 0.52 -9.57 32.39
CA VAL A 126 -0.56 -9.03 33.25
C VAL A 126 -1.85 -9.82 33.07
N PRO A 127 -2.43 -9.98 31.86
CA PRO A 127 -3.61 -10.83 31.67
C PRO A 127 -3.36 -12.29 32.03
N PHE A 128 -2.14 -12.82 31.82
CA PHE A 128 -1.79 -14.18 32.25
C PHE A 128 -1.97 -14.34 33.76
N GLY A 129 -1.45 -13.40 34.56
CA GLY A 129 -1.63 -13.42 36.02
C GLY A 129 -3.09 -13.37 36.44
N PHE A 130 -3.90 -12.51 35.83
CA PHE A 130 -5.35 -12.46 36.07
C PHE A 130 -6.07 -13.73 35.61
N GLY A 131 -5.59 -14.38 34.54
CA GLY A 131 -6.11 -15.66 34.09
C GLY A 131 -5.83 -16.79 35.08
N CYS A 132 -4.66 -16.80 35.72
CA CYS A 132 -4.37 -17.72 36.82
C CYS A 132 -5.34 -17.53 37.99
N ILE A 133 -5.67 -16.27 38.33
CA ILE A 133 -6.65 -15.94 39.37
C ILE A 133 -8.05 -16.41 38.97
N LEU A 134 -8.46 -16.15 37.72
CA LEU A 134 -9.76 -16.54 37.17
C LEU A 134 -9.90 -18.07 37.06
N ALA A 135 -8.81 -18.80 36.88
CA ALA A 135 -8.81 -20.25 36.82
C ALA A 135 -9.24 -20.91 38.14
N ILE A 136 -8.96 -20.30 39.31
CA ILE A 136 -9.32 -20.84 40.63
C ILE A 136 -10.84 -21.08 40.77
N PRO A 137 -11.71 -20.06 40.56
CA PRO A 137 -13.15 -20.27 40.65
C PRO A 137 -13.69 -21.12 39.48
N LEU A 138 -13.15 -20.98 38.27
CA LEU A 138 -13.59 -21.80 37.13
C LEU A 138 -13.32 -23.29 37.34
N PHE A 139 -12.16 -23.63 37.92
CA PHE A 139 -11.80 -25.02 38.20
C PHE A 139 -12.75 -25.66 39.22
N HIS A 140 -13.02 -24.97 40.33
CA HIS A 140 -13.93 -25.49 41.36
C HIS A 140 -15.36 -25.67 40.88
N VAL A 141 -15.84 -24.82 39.97
CA VAL A 141 -17.22 -24.86 39.49
C VAL A 141 -17.41 -25.86 38.34
N TYR A 142 -16.46 -25.92 37.40
CA TYR A 142 -16.66 -26.63 36.12
C TYR A 142 -15.71 -27.81 35.86
N ALA A 143 -14.54 -27.90 36.51
CA ALA A 143 -13.57 -28.95 36.17
C ALA A 143 -13.91 -30.32 36.79
N ASN A 144 -14.54 -30.33 37.97
CA ASN A 144 -14.89 -31.55 38.72
C ASN A 144 -16.36 -32.00 38.55
N GLN A 145 -17.06 -31.58 37.48
CA GLN A 145 -18.40 -32.09 37.19
C GLN A 145 -18.32 -33.47 36.50
N ALA A 146 -19.33 -34.31 36.74
CA ALA A 146 -19.35 -35.76 36.48
C ALA A 146 -19.12 -36.21 35.01
N ASP A 147 -19.11 -35.29 34.05
CA ASP A 147 -18.97 -35.57 32.61
C ASP A 147 -17.55 -35.38 32.05
N SER A 148 -16.56 -35.02 32.88
CA SER A 148 -15.16 -34.89 32.44
C SER A 148 -14.47 -36.28 32.36
N PRO A 149 -14.01 -36.73 31.17
CA PRO A 149 -13.46 -38.08 30.97
C PRO A 149 -12.07 -38.32 31.60
N ARG A 150 -11.44 -37.29 32.18
CA ARG A 150 -10.07 -37.35 32.74
C ARG A 150 -9.97 -36.47 34.00
N ILE A 151 -9.18 -36.90 34.98
CA ILE A 151 -8.85 -36.07 36.16
C ILE A 151 -7.81 -35.03 35.74
N ILE A 152 -8.22 -33.77 35.58
CA ILE A 152 -7.35 -32.70 35.10
C ILE A 152 -6.56 -32.12 36.28
N LYS A 153 -5.23 -32.09 36.17
CA LYS A 153 -4.37 -31.42 37.16
C LYS A 153 -4.67 -29.91 37.13
N PHE A 154 -4.92 -29.32 38.30
CA PHE A 154 -5.22 -27.89 38.45
C PHE A 154 -4.16 -27.00 37.77
N THR A 155 -2.88 -27.35 37.84
CA THR A 155 -1.79 -26.62 37.20
C THR A 155 -1.96 -26.51 35.69
N VAL A 156 -2.36 -27.59 35.03
CA VAL A 156 -2.56 -27.62 33.56
C VAL A 156 -3.75 -26.74 33.19
N PHE A 157 -4.86 -26.87 33.93
CA PHE A 157 -6.04 -26.04 33.74
C PHE A 157 -5.74 -24.55 33.95
N MET A 158 -5.01 -24.21 35.02
CA MET A 158 -4.61 -22.84 35.33
C MET A 158 -3.78 -22.22 34.22
N VAL A 159 -2.72 -22.90 33.79
CA VAL A 159 -1.85 -22.39 32.71
C VAL A 159 -2.67 -22.24 31.43
N PHE A 160 -3.51 -23.21 31.09
CA PHE A 160 -4.33 -23.14 29.88
C PHE A 160 -5.30 -21.95 29.88
N ILE A 161 -6.02 -21.71 30.98
CA ILE A 161 -6.92 -20.55 31.13
C ILE A 161 -6.12 -19.24 31.09
N ALA A 162 -4.95 -19.19 31.71
CA ALA A 162 -4.08 -18.03 31.69
C ALA A 162 -3.57 -17.70 30.28
N VAL A 163 -3.18 -18.72 29.51
CA VAL A 163 -2.78 -18.57 28.10
C VAL A 163 -3.96 -18.08 27.26
N SER A 164 -5.13 -18.71 27.39
CA SER A 164 -6.34 -18.30 26.66
C SER A 164 -6.74 -16.86 27.00
N LEU A 165 -6.51 -16.38 28.22
CA LEU A 165 -6.77 -14.97 28.52
C LEU A 165 -5.71 -14.04 27.93
N ALA A 166 -4.44 -14.46 27.92
CA ALA A 166 -3.30 -13.62 27.61
C ALA A 166 -2.96 -13.47 26.12
N VAL A 167 -3.26 -14.45 25.28
CA VAL A 167 -2.82 -14.41 23.87
C VAL A 167 -3.56 -13.31 23.10
N THR A 168 -2.81 -12.54 22.30
CA THR A 168 -3.32 -11.58 21.31
C THR A 168 -3.12 -12.21 19.94
N ALA A 169 -3.94 -11.87 18.92
CA ALA A 169 -3.79 -12.43 17.58
C ALA A 169 -3.25 -11.39 16.57
N PHE A 170 -1.99 -11.54 16.17
CA PHE A 170 -1.32 -10.66 15.21
C PHE A 170 -2.02 -10.53 13.85
N PRO A 171 -2.53 -11.61 13.20
CA PRO A 171 -3.13 -11.48 11.87
C PRO A 171 -4.39 -10.61 11.85
N VAL A 172 -5.23 -10.79 12.88
CA VAL A 172 -6.46 -9.99 13.01
C VAL A 172 -6.11 -8.55 13.38
N LEU A 173 -5.10 -8.37 14.23
CA LEU A 173 -4.58 -7.05 14.59
C LEU A 173 -4.04 -6.28 13.38
N CYS A 174 -3.24 -6.92 12.52
CA CYS A 174 -2.72 -6.32 11.29
C CYS A 174 -3.86 -5.84 10.39
N ARG A 175 -4.88 -6.68 10.19
CA ARG A 175 -6.06 -6.33 9.40
C ARG A 175 -6.85 -5.16 9.98
N ILE A 176 -7.05 -5.13 11.31
CA ILE A 176 -7.71 -4.01 11.98
C ILE A 176 -6.88 -2.73 11.81
N LEU A 177 -5.55 -2.80 11.96
CA LEU A 177 -4.68 -1.65 11.74
C LEU A 177 -4.75 -1.13 10.31
N ASN A 178 -4.80 -2.01 9.30
CA ASN A 178 -4.93 -1.60 7.91
C ASN A 178 -6.27 -0.91 7.64
N GLU A 179 -7.37 -1.53 8.08
CA GLU A 179 -8.72 -0.99 7.90
C GLU A 179 -8.91 0.36 8.59
N LEU A 180 -8.18 0.60 9.69
CA LEU A 180 -8.15 1.86 10.42
C LEU A 180 -7.06 2.83 9.93
N ARG A 181 -6.26 2.46 8.93
CA ARG A 181 -5.11 3.22 8.38
C ARG A 181 -4.07 3.61 9.43
N LEU A 182 -3.83 2.71 10.38
CA LEU A 182 -2.93 2.91 11.52
C LEU A 182 -1.56 2.26 11.34
N ILE A 183 -1.32 1.47 10.28
CA ILE A 183 -0.07 0.71 10.12
C ILE A 183 1.17 1.61 10.19
N LYS A 184 1.12 2.78 9.56
CA LYS A 184 2.23 3.75 9.49
C LYS A 184 2.35 4.65 10.72
N ASP A 185 1.34 4.69 11.58
CA ASP A 185 1.36 5.51 12.79
C ASP A 185 2.29 4.91 13.84
N ARG A 186 2.85 5.76 14.71
CA ARG A 186 3.71 5.36 15.83
C ARG A 186 3.05 4.29 16.71
N ALA A 187 1.77 4.49 17.06
CA ALA A 187 0.99 3.53 17.84
C ALA A 187 0.81 2.20 17.09
N GLY A 188 0.52 2.23 15.80
CA GLY A 188 0.34 1.03 14.99
C GLY A 188 1.62 0.22 14.83
N THR A 189 2.76 0.87 14.61
CA THR A 189 4.07 0.20 14.47
C THR A 189 4.47 -0.53 15.76
N ILE A 190 4.26 0.12 16.91
CA ILE A 190 4.52 -0.46 18.23
C ILE A 190 3.61 -1.66 18.50
N VAL A 191 2.32 -1.52 18.19
CA VAL A 191 1.31 -2.57 18.31
C VAL A 191 1.63 -3.75 17.42
N LEU A 192 2.05 -3.51 16.18
CA LEU A 192 2.45 -4.54 15.22
C LEU A 192 3.61 -5.38 15.78
N GLY A 193 4.66 -4.73 16.25
CA GLY A 193 5.82 -5.41 16.85
C GLY A 193 5.46 -6.18 18.12
N ALA A 194 4.68 -5.58 19.02
CA ALA A 194 4.24 -6.24 20.25
C ALA A 194 3.32 -7.44 19.97
N GLY A 195 2.46 -7.34 18.94
CA GLY A 195 1.59 -8.41 18.47
C GLY A 195 2.36 -9.64 18.01
N ILE A 196 3.42 -9.45 17.21
CA ILE A 196 4.27 -10.57 16.74
C ILE A 196 4.92 -11.30 17.92
N ILE A 197 5.41 -10.55 18.91
CA ILE A 197 6.02 -11.13 20.12
C ILE A 197 4.99 -11.90 20.93
N ASN A 198 3.78 -11.36 21.09
CA ASN A 198 2.68 -12.04 21.78
C ASN A 198 2.24 -13.31 21.06
N ASP A 199 2.22 -13.33 19.74
CA ASP A 199 1.93 -14.54 18.95
C ASP A 199 3.00 -15.61 19.19
N ILE A 200 4.30 -15.27 19.04
CA ILE A 200 5.40 -16.21 19.25
C ILE A 200 5.37 -16.78 20.67
N LEU A 201 5.22 -15.92 21.69
CA LEU A 201 5.15 -16.35 23.09
C LEU A 201 3.88 -17.17 23.37
N GLY A 202 2.75 -16.78 22.78
CA GLY A 202 1.48 -17.50 22.89
C GLY A 202 1.58 -18.93 22.39
N TRP A 203 2.25 -19.14 21.26
CA TRP A 203 2.53 -20.47 20.72
C TRP A 203 3.43 -21.30 21.64
N VAL A 204 4.49 -20.71 22.18
CA VAL A 204 5.38 -21.41 23.14
C VAL A 204 4.59 -21.82 24.39
N LEU A 205 3.75 -20.94 24.92
CA LEU A 205 2.93 -21.22 26.10
C LEU A 205 1.82 -22.25 25.83
N LEU A 206 1.21 -22.23 24.64
CA LEU A 206 0.26 -23.26 24.22
C LEU A 206 0.93 -24.63 24.11
N ALA A 207 2.08 -24.70 23.41
CA ALA A 207 2.85 -25.93 23.29
C ALA A 207 3.17 -26.49 24.68
N LEU A 208 3.65 -25.65 25.60
CA LEU A 208 3.92 -26.03 26.98
C LEU A 208 2.66 -26.59 27.68
N SER A 209 1.50 -25.93 27.49
CA SER A 209 0.23 -26.35 28.10
C SER A 209 -0.21 -27.74 27.62
N VAL A 210 -0.08 -28.02 26.33
CA VAL A 210 -0.43 -29.32 25.72
C VAL A 210 0.55 -30.42 26.14
N ILE A 211 1.84 -30.13 26.18
CA ILE A 211 2.84 -31.10 26.65
C ILE A 211 2.56 -31.47 28.11
N LEU A 212 2.24 -30.49 28.96
CA LEU A 212 1.88 -30.72 30.36
C LEU A 212 0.57 -31.52 30.52
N SER A 213 -0.40 -31.38 29.61
CA SER A 213 -1.67 -32.13 29.65
C SER A 213 -1.54 -33.58 29.22
N ASN A 214 -0.66 -33.86 28.25
CA ASN A 214 -0.43 -35.22 27.74
C ASN A 214 0.46 -36.08 28.66
N SER A 215 1.14 -35.45 29.62
CA SER A 215 2.06 -36.11 30.55
C SER A 215 1.31 -36.68 31.75
N ASP A 216 0.64 -37.82 31.54
CA ASP A 216 -0.24 -38.42 32.56
C ASP A 216 0.49 -38.93 33.82
N SER A 217 1.81 -39.16 33.81
CA SER A 217 2.49 -39.70 35.00
C SER A 217 3.96 -39.33 35.20
N ASP A 218 4.73 -39.00 34.16
CA ASP A 218 6.20 -38.89 34.31
C ASP A 218 6.77 -37.55 33.79
N PRO A 219 7.35 -36.70 34.68
CA PRO A 219 8.05 -35.46 34.29
C PRO A 219 9.16 -35.68 33.25
N ILE A 220 9.71 -36.89 33.21
CA ILE A 220 10.74 -37.32 32.25
C ILE A 220 10.20 -37.29 30.82
N ASN A 221 8.95 -37.72 30.62
CA ASN A 221 8.34 -37.72 29.28
C ASN A 221 8.08 -36.29 28.79
N THR A 222 7.64 -35.38 29.67
CA THR A 222 7.50 -33.95 29.35
C THR A 222 8.81 -33.35 28.86
N VAL A 223 9.92 -33.62 29.58
CA VAL A 223 11.26 -33.12 29.20
C VAL A 223 11.74 -33.75 27.90
N TYR A 224 11.46 -35.04 27.68
CA TYR A 224 11.79 -35.72 26.43
C TYR A 224 11.07 -35.11 25.22
N ILE A 225 9.75 -34.87 25.32
CA ILE A 225 8.95 -34.22 24.28
C ILE A 225 9.50 -32.81 23.99
N LEU A 226 9.81 -32.03 25.03
CA LEU A 226 10.38 -30.68 24.89
C LEU A 226 11.75 -30.72 24.18
N LEU A 227 12.62 -31.66 24.56
CA LEU A 227 13.95 -31.82 23.97
C LEU A 227 13.86 -32.28 22.50
N CYS A 228 12.97 -33.21 22.18
CA CYS A 228 12.70 -33.65 20.81
C CYS A 228 12.15 -32.49 19.95
N THR A 229 11.22 -31.70 20.49
CA THR A 229 10.65 -30.53 19.81
C THR A 229 11.72 -29.48 19.53
N PHE A 230 12.55 -29.17 20.53
CA PHE A 230 13.65 -28.22 20.39
C PHE A 230 14.72 -28.74 19.41
N GLY A 231 15.06 -30.02 19.47
CA GLY A 231 15.97 -30.67 18.53
C GLY A 231 15.44 -30.62 17.09
N TRP A 232 14.15 -30.91 16.90
CA TRP A 232 13.47 -30.80 15.61
C TRP A 232 13.52 -29.36 15.07
N PHE A 233 13.22 -28.37 15.90
CA PHE A 233 13.33 -26.95 15.55
C PHE A 233 14.75 -26.61 15.09
N LEU A 234 15.79 -27.08 15.80
CA LEU A 234 17.19 -26.79 15.46
C LEU A 234 17.61 -27.42 14.13
N VAL A 235 17.17 -28.65 13.85
CA VAL A 235 17.38 -29.33 12.56
C VAL A 235 16.63 -28.62 11.43
N TYR A 236 15.42 -28.14 11.67
CA TYR A 236 14.70 -27.37 10.65
C TYR A 236 15.33 -25.99 10.40
N PHE A 237 15.73 -25.30 11.47
CA PHE A 237 16.16 -23.91 11.38
C PHE A 237 17.57 -23.74 10.80
N TYR A 238 18.46 -24.70 11.01
CA TYR A 238 19.84 -24.63 10.50
C TYR A 238 20.00 -25.41 9.18
N PRO A 239 20.19 -26.74 9.15
CA PRO A 239 20.56 -27.44 7.92
C PRO A 239 19.50 -27.33 6.83
N LEU A 240 18.21 -27.41 7.15
CA LEU A 240 17.16 -27.33 6.14
C LEU A 240 17.01 -25.92 5.56
N LYS A 241 17.12 -24.87 6.39
CA LYS A 241 17.13 -23.47 5.92
C LYS A 241 18.25 -23.20 4.92
N TYR A 242 19.47 -23.60 5.26
CA TYR A 242 20.62 -23.42 4.37
C TYR A 242 20.50 -24.30 3.11
N GLY A 243 20.03 -25.55 3.25
CA GLY A 243 19.80 -26.46 2.14
C GLY A 243 18.74 -25.96 1.16
N LEU A 244 17.61 -25.49 1.68
CA LEU A 244 16.52 -24.91 0.88
C LEU A 244 16.99 -23.65 0.17
N LYS A 245 17.64 -22.73 0.89
CA LYS A 245 18.23 -21.52 0.28
C LYS A 245 19.22 -21.87 -0.84
N TRP A 246 20.14 -22.80 -0.60
CA TRP A 246 21.11 -23.24 -1.59
C TRP A 246 20.43 -23.85 -2.82
N ALA A 247 19.42 -24.69 -2.62
CA ALA A 247 18.66 -25.29 -3.71
C ALA A 247 17.96 -24.22 -4.56
N LEU A 248 17.27 -23.26 -3.93
CA LEU A 248 16.55 -22.19 -4.63
C LEU A 248 17.49 -21.29 -5.44
N ILE A 249 18.65 -20.93 -4.88
CA ILE A 249 19.69 -20.17 -5.60
C ILE A 249 20.21 -20.96 -6.80
N LYS A 250 20.56 -22.24 -6.60
CA LYS A 250 21.10 -23.08 -7.68
C LYS A 250 20.11 -23.30 -8.83
N THR A 251 18.82 -23.33 -8.52
CA THR A 251 17.75 -23.47 -9.52
C THR A 251 17.33 -22.15 -10.19
N HIS A 252 17.95 -21.01 -9.82
CA HIS A 252 17.56 -19.66 -10.27
C HIS A 252 16.07 -19.32 -10.02
N GLU A 253 15.46 -19.91 -8.98
CA GLU A 253 14.03 -19.71 -8.67
C GLU A 253 13.76 -18.38 -7.94
N LEU A 254 14.76 -17.83 -7.24
CA LEU A 254 14.65 -16.55 -6.56
C LEU A 254 14.45 -15.37 -7.53
N ASP A 255 15.04 -15.47 -8.71
CA ASP A 255 15.02 -14.41 -9.74
C ASP A 255 13.81 -14.50 -10.66
N ARG A 256 13.05 -15.61 -10.61
CA ARG A 256 11.84 -15.77 -11.41
C ARG A 256 10.72 -14.86 -10.92
N THR A 257 9.92 -14.34 -11.85
CA THR A 257 8.75 -13.51 -11.55
C THR A 257 7.66 -14.30 -10.83
N LYS A 258 7.50 -15.59 -11.16
CA LYS A 258 6.58 -16.52 -10.49
C LYS A 258 7.33 -17.78 -10.02
N PRO A 259 7.06 -18.32 -8.82
CA PRO A 259 7.73 -19.51 -8.34
C PRO A 259 7.33 -20.71 -9.21
N SER A 260 8.28 -21.59 -9.53
CA SER A 260 7.98 -22.83 -10.26
C SER A 260 7.03 -23.74 -9.47
N THR A 261 6.25 -24.54 -10.20
CA THR A 261 5.39 -25.60 -9.63
C THR A 261 6.21 -26.60 -8.81
N PHE A 262 7.45 -26.89 -9.22
CA PHE A 262 8.33 -27.82 -8.49
C PHE A 262 8.83 -27.21 -7.17
N ALA A 263 9.19 -25.91 -7.16
CA ALA A 263 9.65 -25.22 -5.98
C ALA A 263 8.52 -25.07 -4.93
N THR A 264 7.33 -24.66 -5.38
CA THR A 264 6.12 -24.61 -4.54
C THR A 264 5.75 -25.98 -3.97
N MET A 265 5.76 -27.03 -4.79
CA MET A 265 5.55 -28.41 -4.32
C MET A 265 6.58 -28.82 -3.27
N SER A 266 7.86 -28.49 -3.46
CA SER A 266 8.94 -28.81 -2.52
C SER A 266 8.73 -28.13 -1.16
N VAL A 267 8.33 -26.85 -1.17
CA VAL A 267 8.04 -26.12 0.08
C VAL A 267 6.80 -26.68 0.79
N LEU A 268 5.74 -27.03 0.06
CA LEU A 268 4.57 -27.72 0.64
C LEU A 268 4.94 -29.06 1.25
N PHE A 269 5.81 -29.83 0.58
CA PHE A 269 6.25 -31.12 1.07
C PHE A 269 7.04 -30.99 2.38
N ILE A 270 7.91 -29.99 2.46
CA ILE A 270 8.62 -29.62 3.70
C ILE A 270 7.61 -29.28 4.80
N MET A 271 6.61 -28.45 4.51
CA MET A 271 5.56 -28.11 5.47
C MET A 271 4.83 -29.36 6.00
N PHE A 272 4.39 -30.27 5.13
CA PHE A 272 3.69 -31.49 5.55
C PHE A 272 4.57 -32.44 6.36
N ILE A 273 5.83 -32.60 5.98
CA ILE A 273 6.80 -33.38 6.77
C ILE A 273 6.94 -32.79 8.16
N SER A 274 7.12 -31.47 8.25
CA SER A 274 7.26 -30.78 9.54
C SER A 274 6.02 -31.00 10.42
N ALA A 275 4.82 -30.79 9.86
CA ALA A 275 3.56 -30.98 10.56
C ALA A 275 3.40 -32.42 11.07
N TYR A 276 3.69 -33.41 10.23
CA TYR A 276 3.63 -34.83 10.56
C TYR A 276 4.56 -35.21 11.72
N PHE A 277 5.83 -34.79 11.68
CA PHE A 277 6.78 -35.10 12.75
C PHE A 277 6.42 -34.42 14.07
N THR A 278 5.93 -33.17 14.03
CA THR A 278 5.49 -32.50 15.26
C THR A 278 4.31 -33.21 15.91
N ASP A 279 3.37 -33.74 15.12
CA ASP A 279 2.23 -34.50 15.61
C ASP A 279 2.66 -35.81 16.29
N ILE A 280 3.62 -36.53 15.69
CA ILE A 280 4.18 -37.78 16.26
C ILE A 280 4.90 -37.53 17.59
N ILE A 281 5.61 -36.40 17.73
CA ILE A 281 6.33 -36.04 18.96
C ILE A 281 5.34 -35.76 20.12
N GLY A 282 4.03 -35.64 19.85
CA GLY A 282 3.01 -35.33 20.85
C GLY A 282 2.79 -33.83 21.04
N VAL A 283 3.27 -33.03 20.09
CA VAL A 283 2.96 -31.60 19.92
C VAL A 283 1.93 -31.48 18.79
N HIS A 284 1.25 -30.35 18.62
CA HIS A 284 0.33 -30.20 17.50
C HIS A 284 1.01 -30.00 16.15
N ALA A 285 0.46 -30.61 15.09
CA ALA A 285 0.88 -30.44 13.70
C ALA A 285 1.02 -28.97 13.22
N ILE A 286 0.21 -28.08 13.79
CA ILE A 286 0.24 -26.63 13.54
C ILE A 286 1.63 -26.02 13.75
N PHE A 287 2.34 -26.47 14.80
CA PHE A 287 3.67 -25.95 15.13
C PHE A 287 4.70 -26.31 14.05
N GLY A 288 4.65 -27.52 13.52
CA GLY A 288 5.52 -27.94 12.43
C GLY A 288 5.32 -27.08 11.18
N ALA A 289 4.07 -26.77 10.84
CA ALA A 289 3.74 -25.92 9.71
C ALA A 289 4.30 -24.49 9.86
N PHE A 290 4.15 -23.90 11.04
CA PHE A 290 4.70 -22.58 11.35
C PHE A 290 6.23 -22.54 11.24
N ILE A 291 6.93 -23.54 11.79
CA ILE A 291 8.40 -23.65 11.68
C ILE A 291 8.82 -23.77 10.21
N ALA A 292 8.09 -24.54 9.40
CA ALA A 292 8.38 -24.66 7.97
C ALA A 292 8.27 -23.32 7.24
N GLY A 293 7.28 -22.48 7.60
CA GLY A 293 7.14 -21.12 7.06
C GLY A 293 8.33 -20.22 7.43
N LEU A 294 8.80 -20.26 8.69
CA LEU A 294 9.94 -19.47 9.15
C LEU A 294 11.27 -19.79 8.44
N VAL A 295 11.39 -21.01 7.91
CA VAL A 295 12.60 -21.52 7.25
C VAL A 295 12.72 -21.05 5.79
N VAL A 296 11.63 -20.62 5.16
CA VAL A 296 11.64 -20.18 3.75
C VAL A 296 12.47 -18.90 3.58
N PRO A 297 13.35 -18.82 2.57
CA PRO A 297 14.17 -17.64 2.32
C PRO A 297 13.33 -16.44 1.86
N ARG A 298 13.69 -15.25 2.34
CA ARG A 298 12.97 -13.98 2.09
C ARG A 298 13.59 -13.10 1.01
N GLU A 299 14.71 -13.53 0.46
CA GLU A 299 15.43 -12.84 -0.61
C GLU A 299 14.55 -12.68 -1.86
N ASN A 300 14.72 -11.56 -2.57
CA ASN A 300 14.01 -11.23 -3.82
C ASN A 300 12.48 -11.36 -3.73
N ASN A 301 11.90 -11.08 -2.56
CA ASN A 301 10.47 -11.17 -2.27
C ASN A 301 9.87 -12.56 -2.60
N TYR A 302 10.66 -13.63 -2.50
CA TYR A 302 10.20 -14.98 -2.81
C TYR A 302 9.00 -15.40 -1.95
N VAL A 303 8.98 -14.99 -0.68
CA VAL A 303 7.86 -15.23 0.23
C VAL A 303 6.55 -14.63 -0.31
N VAL A 304 6.58 -13.40 -0.83
CA VAL A 304 5.39 -12.73 -1.39
C VAL A 304 4.89 -13.51 -2.61
N LYS A 305 5.80 -13.83 -3.54
CA LYS A 305 5.49 -14.61 -4.75
C LYS A 305 4.92 -16.00 -4.44
N LEU A 306 5.45 -16.66 -3.41
CA LEU A 306 4.99 -17.97 -2.95
C LEU A 306 3.59 -17.89 -2.34
N THR A 307 3.38 -16.87 -1.52
CA THR A 307 2.11 -16.61 -0.82
C THR A 307 1.01 -16.34 -1.84
N GLU A 308 1.20 -15.37 -2.75
CA GLU A 308 0.23 -15.04 -3.83
C GLU A 308 -0.22 -16.26 -4.64
N ARG A 309 0.65 -17.25 -4.84
CA ARG A 309 0.33 -18.45 -5.62
C ARG A 309 -0.48 -19.48 -4.84
N MET A 310 -0.39 -19.51 -3.51
CA MET A 310 -0.87 -20.63 -2.70
C MET A 310 -2.00 -20.26 -1.73
N GLU A 311 -2.23 -18.97 -1.50
CA GLU A 311 -3.08 -18.50 -0.41
C GLU A 311 -4.59 -18.57 -0.69
N ASP A 312 -5.00 -18.49 -1.95
CA ASP A 312 -6.41 -18.32 -2.33
C ASP A 312 -7.28 -19.48 -1.83
N ILE A 313 -6.86 -20.73 -2.09
CA ILE A 313 -7.64 -21.91 -1.71
C ILE A 313 -7.82 -22.01 -0.19
N PRO A 314 -6.76 -21.90 0.63
CA PRO A 314 -6.88 -21.88 2.09
C PRO A 314 -7.79 -20.76 2.61
N ASN A 315 -7.67 -19.55 2.08
CA ASN A 315 -8.48 -18.40 2.53
C ASN A 315 -9.95 -18.45 2.12
N ILE A 316 -10.23 -18.95 0.91
CA ILE A 316 -11.60 -18.98 0.36
C ILE A 316 -12.38 -20.16 0.91
N VAL A 317 -11.72 -21.31 1.14
CA VAL A 317 -12.37 -22.57 1.47
C VAL A 317 -12.02 -23.05 2.87
N PHE A 318 -10.74 -23.34 3.16
CA PHE A 318 -10.40 -24.11 4.36
C PHE A 318 -10.49 -23.33 5.67
N ILE A 319 -10.07 -22.06 5.68
CA ILE A 319 -10.12 -21.20 6.86
C ILE A 319 -11.56 -20.92 7.32
N PRO A 320 -12.49 -20.55 6.42
CA PRO A 320 -13.90 -20.41 6.78
C PRO A 320 -14.49 -21.70 7.35
N ILE A 321 -14.13 -22.86 6.81
CA ILE A 321 -14.57 -24.16 7.34
C ILE A 321 -14.02 -24.36 8.76
N TYR A 322 -12.74 -24.07 8.99
CA TYR A 322 -12.13 -24.20 10.32
C TYR A 322 -12.87 -23.37 11.39
N PHE A 323 -13.12 -22.09 11.11
CA PHE A 323 -13.81 -21.22 12.07
C PHE A 323 -15.28 -21.56 12.25
N ALA A 324 -15.96 -21.95 11.19
CA ALA A 324 -17.33 -22.43 11.29
C ALA A 324 -17.40 -23.70 12.15
N VAL A 325 -16.48 -24.65 11.97
CA VAL A 325 -16.40 -25.87 12.80
C VAL A 325 -16.08 -25.55 14.26
N ALA A 326 -15.20 -24.58 14.53
CA ALA A 326 -14.99 -24.09 15.89
C ALA A 326 -16.28 -23.50 16.49
N GLY A 327 -17.04 -22.72 15.70
CA GLY A 327 -18.35 -22.20 16.07
C GLY A 327 -19.44 -23.27 16.27
N LEU A 328 -19.43 -24.35 15.49
CA LEU A 328 -20.35 -25.50 15.63
C LEU A 328 -20.20 -26.19 17.00
N ASN A 329 -19.01 -26.13 17.61
CA ASN A 329 -18.75 -26.67 18.94
C ASN A 329 -19.22 -25.73 20.07
N VAL A 330 -19.67 -24.51 19.76
CA VAL A 330 -20.19 -23.55 20.74
C VAL A 330 -21.64 -23.84 21.03
N ASP A 331 -21.92 -24.12 22.30
CA ASP A 331 -23.26 -24.33 22.80
C ASP A 331 -23.59 -23.33 23.91
N LEU A 332 -24.21 -22.21 23.52
CA LEU A 332 -24.65 -21.19 24.48
C LEU A 332 -25.86 -21.66 25.28
N THR A 333 -26.56 -22.72 24.86
CA THR A 333 -27.70 -23.27 25.62
C THR A 333 -27.26 -23.98 26.90
N LEU A 334 -25.96 -24.26 27.03
CA LEU A 334 -25.39 -24.76 28.28
C LEU A 334 -25.23 -23.65 29.34
N LEU A 335 -25.27 -22.37 28.95
CA LEU A 335 -25.08 -21.19 29.80
C LEU A 335 -26.43 -20.67 30.36
N ASN A 336 -27.28 -21.56 30.87
CA ASN A 336 -28.61 -21.20 31.36
C ASN A 336 -28.61 -20.67 32.80
N GLU A 337 -27.53 -20.86 33.55
CA GLU A 337 -27.44 -20.40 34.93
C GLU A 337 -26.99 -18.94 35.01
N ARG A 338 -27.57 -18.17 35.95
CA ARG A 338 -27.16 -16.77 36.21
C ARG A 338 -25.67 -16.64 36.54
N ARG A 339 -25.09 -17.67 37.17
CA ARG A 339 -23.67 -17.74 37.51
C ARG A 339 -22.79 -17.83 36.26
N ASP A 340 -23.22 -18.58 35.24
CA ASP A 340 -22.46 -18.80 34.01
C ASP A 340 -22.29 -17.46 33.26
N TRP A 341 -23.36 -16.67 33.14
CA TRP A 341 -23.31 -15.30 32.61
C TRP A 341 -22.45 -14.35 33.46
N GLY A 342 -22.43 -14.53 34.78
CA GLY A 342 -21.50 -13.82 35.66
C GLY A 342 -20.03 -14.06 35.27
N TYR A 343 -19.66 -15.31 34.98
CA TYR A 343 -18.32 -15.65 34.50
C TYR A 343 -18.04 -15.15 33.08
N VAL A 344 -19.04 -15.12 32.19
CA VAL A 344 -18.91 -14.50 30.86
C VAL A 344 -18.52 -13.03 30.97
N PHE A 345 -19.31 -12.23 31.69
CA PHE A 345 -19.05 -10.80 31.84
C PHE A 345 -17.75 -10.52 32.60
N ALA A 346 -17.44 -11.33 33.63
CA ALA A 346 -16.17 -11.22 34.35
C ALA A 346 -14.98 -11.51 33.43
N THR A 347 -15.04 -12.58 32.63
CA THR A 347 -13.95 -12.96 31.72
C THR A 347 -13.74 -11.90 30.64
N ILE A 348 -14.81 -11.37 30.04
CA ILE A 348 -14.75 -10.26 29.07
C ILE A 348 -14.15 -9.00 29.71
N GLY A 349 -14.69 -8.60 30.87
CA GLY A 349 -14.24 -7.40 31.57
C GLY A 349 -12.77 -7.48 31.94
N ILE A 350 -12.31 -8.63 32.45
CA ILE A 350 -10.91 -8.85 32.81
C ILE A 350 -10.03 -8.89 31.55
N ALA A 351 -10.44 -9.60 30.49
CA ALA A 351 -9.68 -9.68 29.25
C ALA A 351 -9.39 -8.29 28.65
N ILE A 352 -10.43 -7.45 28.54
CA ILE A 352 -10.31 -6.11 27.97
C ILE A 352 -9.56 -5.18 28.94
N SER A 353 -9.97 -5.10 30.21
CA SER A 353 -9.37 -4.14 31.15
C SER A 353 -7.88 -4.39 31.38
N THR A 354 -7.46 -5.64 31.55
CA THR A 354 -6.05 -5.97 31.82
C THR A 354 -5.16 -5.64 30.61
N LYS A 355 -5.63 -5.91 29.39
CA LYS A 355 -4.92 -5.58 28.14
C LYS A 355 -4.86 -4.07 27.88
N VAL A 356 -5.99 -3.37 28.04
CA VAL A 356 -6.06 -1.91 27.86
C VAL A 356 -5.15 -1.21 28.86
N VAL A 357 -5.23 -1.55 30.15
CA VAL A 357 -4.44 -0.89 31.20
C VAL A 357 -2.95 -1.18 31.03
N SER A 358 -2.56 -2.45 30.82
CA SER A 358 -1.14 -2.80 30.64
C SER A 358 -0.53 -2.16 29.40
N GLY A 359 -1.27 -2.14 28.27
CA GLY A 359 -0.82 -1.49 27.04
C GLY A 359 -0.74 0.02 27.16
N ALA A 360 -1.72 0.67 27.82
CA ALA A 360 -1.71 2.12 28.03
C ALA A 360 -0.57 2.58 28.94
N ILE A 361 -0.32 1.88 30.03
CA ILE A 361 0.80 2.19 30.92
C ILE A 361 2.12 2.03 30.18
N MET A 362 2.33 0.92 29.48
CA MET A 362 3.61 0.66 28.83
C MET A 362 3.83 1.53 27.59
N GLY A 363 2.77 1.86 26.86
CA GLY A 363 2.82 2.85 25.78
C GLY A 363 3.21 4.23 26.30
N LYS A 364 2.66 4.65 27.45
CA LYS A 364 2.99 5.94 28.07
C LYS A 364 4.44 6.02 28.52
N ILE A 365 4.97 4.93 29.10
CA ILE A 365 6.39 4.86 29.52
C ILE A 365 7.35 5.01 28.33
N HIS A 366 6.96 4.53 27.14
CA HIS A 366 7.74 4.68 25.91
C HIS A 366 7.52 6.00 25.17
N GLY A 367 6.86 6.99 25.79
CA GLY A 367 6.76 8.34 25.25
C GLY A 367 5.53 8.62 24.37
N LEU A 368 4.56 7.70 24.30
CA LEU A 368 3.29 7.97 23.61
C LEU A 368 2.39 8.93 24.41
N PHE A 369 1.53 9.67 23.71
CA PHE A 369 0.47 10.45 24.33
C PHE A 369 -0.57 9.53 24.98
N TRP A 370 -1.36 10.05 25.93
CA TRP A 370 -2.34 9.22 26.67
C TRP A 370 -3.37 8.55 25.75
N ARG A 371 -3.82 9.25 24.71
CA ARG A 371 -4.76 8.71 23.72
C ARG A 371 -4.11 7.65 22.84
N GLU A 372 -2.91 7.91 22.31
CA GLU A 372 -2.12 6.92 21.56
C GLU A 372 -1.85 5.66 22.40
N ALA A 373 -1.41 5.83 23.65
CA ALA A 373 -1.13 4.72 24.55
C ALA A 373 -2.39 3.91 24.87
N THR A 374 -3.53 4.57 25.08
CA THR A 374 -4.81 3.89 25.26
C THR A 374 -5.20 3.11 24.01
N ALA A 375 -4.98 3.67 22.81
CA ALA A 375 -5.19 2.97 21.55
C ALA A 375 -4.32 1.71 21.44
N VAL A 376 -3.05 1.77 21.87
CA VAL A 376 -2.16 0.59 21.95
C VAL A 376 -2.79 -0.52 22.79
N GLY A 377 -3.30 -0.20 23.98
CA GLY A 377 -3.94 -1.19 24.86
C GLY A 377 -5.24 -1.77 24.28
N VAL A 378 -6.06 -0.93 23.64
CA VAL A 378 -7.30 -1.38 22.97
C VAL A 378 -6.97 -2.33 21.83
N LEU A 379 -6.02 -1.95 20.97
CA LEU A 379 -5.58 -2.78 19.85
C LEU A 379 -4.98 -4.12 20.32
N MET A 380 -4.20 -4.12 21.42
CA MET A 380 -3.67 -5.34 22.03
C MET A 380 -4.74 -6.28 22.62
N SER A 381 -5.97 -5.80 22.83
CA SER A 381 -7.11 -6.60 23.30
C SER A 381 -7.74 -7.44 22.19
N CYS A 382 -7.32 -7.24 20.93
CA CYS A 382 -7.80 -8.01 19.79
C CYS A 382 -7.52 -9.52 19.97
N LYS A 383 -8.60 -10.30 20.03
CA LYS A 383 -8.55 -11.75 19.91
C LYS A 383 -8.75 -12.14 18.45
N GLY A 384 -8.48 -13.40 18.13
CA GLY A 384 -8.60 -13.83 16.75
C GLY A 384 -8.32 -15.30 16.57
N ILE A 385 -7.78 -15.60 15.39
CA ILE A 385 -7.52 -16.95 14.91
C ILE A 385 -6.78 -17.79 15.94
N VAL A 386 -5.66 -17.27 16.46
CA VAL A 386 -4.80 -17.97 17.43
C VAL A 386 -5.56 -18.40 18.68
N GLU A 387 -6.41 -17.52 19.22
CA GLU A 387 -7.22 -17.79 20.41
C GLU A 387 -8.19 -18.95 20.18
N ILE A 388 -8.89 -18.93 19.03
CA ILE A 388 -9.86 -19.97 18.68
C ILE A 388 -9.14 -21.32 18.50
N VAL A 389 -7.92 -21.30 17.97
CA VAL A 389 -7.07 -22.48 17.87
C VAL A 389 -6.73 -23.01 19.26
N VAL A 390 -6.20 -22.16 20.15
CA VAL A 390 -5.89 -22.51 21.54
C VAL A 390 -7.10 -23.20 22.19
N LEU A 391 -8.28 -22.59 22.12
CA LEU A 391 -9.51 -23.12 22.72
C LEU A 391 -9.93 -24.46 22.10
N THR A 392 -9.86 -24.60 20.78
CA THR A 392 -10.25 -25.84 20.07
C THR A 392 -9.30 -26.98 20.43
N VAL A 393 -8.00 -26.69 20.49
CA VAL A 393 -6.97 -27.62 20.95
C VAL A 393 -7.24 -28.06 22.39
N GLY A 394 -7.52 -27.11 23.29
CA GLY A 394 -7.83 -27.42 24.69
C GLY A 394 -9.09 -28.26 24.88
N LEU A 395 -10.13 -28.00 24.07
CA LEU A 395 -11.35 -28.79 24.08
C LEU A 395 -11.08 -30.22 23.60
N ASN A 396 -10.34 -30.38 22.50
CA ASN A 396 -9.98 -31.69 21.95
C ASN A 396 -9.04 -32.49 22.87
N ALA A 397 -8.12 -31.81 23.57
CA ALA A 397 -7.25 -32.40 24.58
C ALA A 397 -7.98 -32.70 25.90
N GLY A 398 -9.24 -32.30 26.04
CA GLY A 398 -10.03 -32.48 27.25
C GLY A 398 -9.57 -31.62 28.45
N ILE A 399 -8.84 -30.54 28.20
CA ILE A 399 -8.37 -29.60 29.24
C ILE A 399 -9.50 -28.68 29.71
N ILE A 400 -10.42 -28.32 28.80
CA ILE A 400 -11.57 -27.47 29.08
C ILE A 400 -12.88 -28.16 28.68
N SER A 401 -13.95 -27.87 29.42
CA SER A 401 -15.29 -28.35 29.10
C SER A 401 -15.95 -27.49 28.01
N LYS A 402 -17.02 -28.02 27.37
CA LYS A 402 -17.81 -27.27 26.38
C LYS A 402 -18.37 -25.95 26.92
N LYS A 403 -18.71 -25.89 28.22
CA LYS A 403 -19.14 -24.64 28.89
C LYS A 403 -18.04 -23.59 28.91
N ILE A 404 -16.83 -23.96 29.33
CA ILE A 404 -15.68 -23.04 29.37
C ILE A 404 -15.30 -22.60 27.96
N PHE A 405 -15.32 -23.54 27.01
CA PHE A 405 -15.10 -23.24 25.60
C PHE A 405 -16.07 -22.19 25.08
N ALA A 406 -17.37 -22.32 25.37
CA ALA A 406 -18.38 -21.34 25.00
C ALA A 406 -18.15 -19.96 25.65
N ILE A 407 -17.78 -19.91 26.94
CA ILE A 407 -17.46 -18.67 27.66
C ILE A 407 -16.29 -17.93 26.99
N PHE A 408 -15.21 -18.65 26.68
CA PHE A 408 -14.00 -18.05 26.11
C PHE A 408 -14.16 -17.68 24.63
N ILE A 409 -14.92 -18.45 23.84
CA ILE A 409 -15.26 -18.02 22.47
C ILE A 409 -16.11 -16.77 22.49
N LEU A 410 -17.11 -16.68 23.37
CA LEU A 410 -17.90 -15.46 23.50
C LEU A 410 -17.04 -14.26 23.92
N MET A 411 -16.08 -14.48 24.83
CA MET A 411 -15.09 -13.46 25.19
C MET A 411 -14.25 -13.01 24.00
N ALA A 412 -13.75 -13.96 23.19
CA ALA A 412 -12.96 -13.64 22.01
C ALA A 412 -13.75 -12.86 20.97
N LEU A 413 -15.01 -13.25 20.70
CA LEU A 413 -15.87 -12.54 19.75
C LEU A 413 -16.20 -11.12 20.21
N VAL A 414 -16.60 -10.95 21.48
CA VAL A 414 -16.99 -9.64 22.01
C VAL A 414 -15.80 -8.70 22.10
N SER A 415 -14.65 -9.18 22.60
CA SER A 415 -13.44 -8.35 22.71
C SER A 415 -12.98 -7.83 21.34
N THR A 416 -12.89 -8.70 20.33
CA THR A 416 -12.49 -8.28 18.97
C THR A 416 -13.51 -7.36 18.33
N PHE A 417 -14.82 -7.64 18.49
CA PHE A 417 -15.87 -6.78 17.95
C PHE A 417 -15.82 -5.36 18.53
N VAL A 418 -15.50 -5.24 19.83
CA VAL A 418 -15.40 -3.96 20.56
C VAL A 418 -14.09 -3.22 20.22
N THR A 419 -13.01 -3.91 19.87
CA THR A 419 -11.71 -3.28 19.57
C THR A 419 -11.80 -2.21 18.48
N THR A 420 -12.39 -2.52 17.32
CA THR A 420 -12.50 -1.57 16.19
C THR A 420 -13.22 -0.26 16.55
N PRO A 421 -14.47 -0.27 17.08
CA PRO A 421 -15.16 0.96 17.44
C PRO A 421 -14.48 1.70 18.61
N LEU A 422 -13.88 0.98 19.56
CA LEU A 422 -13.19 1.59 20.70
C LEU A 422 -11.91 2.31 20.25
N THR A 423 -11.15 1.74 19.31
CA THR A 423 -9.97 2.41 18.73
C THR A 423 -10.37 3.68 17.98
N LEU A 424 -11.44 3.66 17.20
CA LEU A 424 -11.94 4.85 16.48
C LEU A 424 -12.38 5.97 17.44
N LEU A 425 -12.97 5.61 18.57
CA LEU A 425 -13.40 6.58 19.59
C LEU A 425 -12.19 7.20 20.32
N VAL A 426 -11.21 6.37 20.70
CA VAL A 426 -10.04 6.81 21.48
C VAL A 426 -9.02 7.57 20.62
N TYR A 427 -8.90 7.21 19.34
CA TYR A 427 -7.87 7.71 18.43
C TYR A 427 -8.46 8.08 17.05
N PRO A 428 -9.28 9.15 16.99
CA PRO A 428 -9.95 9.60 15.77
C PRO A 428 -8.99 10.32 14.81
N ASP A 429 -9.31 10.32 13.51
CA ASP A 429 -8.44 10.86 12.45
C ASP A 429 -8.04 12.32 12.65
N SER A 430 -8.94 13.18 13.13
CA SER A 430 -8.65 14.60 13.41
C SER A 430 -7.52 14.78 14.42
N TYR A 431 -7.45 13.91 15.44
CA TYR A 431 -6.40 13.97 16.46
C TYR A 431 -5.04 13.47 15.93
N ARG A 432 -5.05 12.57 14.94
CA ARG A 432 -3.83 12.06 14.30
C ARG A 432 -3.15 13.15 13.48
N GLN A 433 -3.95 13.92 12.74
CA GLN A 433 -3.46 15.05 11.94
C GLN A 433 -2.82 16.12 12.83
N GLU A 434 -3.47 16.46 13.96
CA GLU A 434 -2.95 17.42 14.94
C GLU A 434 -1.62 16.98 15.57
N ILE A 435 -1.49 15.70 15.94
CA ILE A 435 -0.22 15.16 16.47
C ILE A 435 0.88 15.20 15.41
N ASN A 436 0.57 14.79 14.18
CA ASN A 436 1.57 14.76 13.10
C ASN A 436 2.09 16.18 12.80
N GLN A 437 1.21 17.17 12.77
CA GLN A 437 1.58 18.59 12.66
C GLN A 437 2.45 19.05 13.83
N TYR A 438 2.02 18.78 15.08
CA TYR A 438 2.82 19.13 16.27
C TYR A 438 4.23 18.50 16.28
N LEU A 439 4.35 17.27 15.76
CA LEU A 439 5.63 16.58 15.68
C LEU A 439 6.53 17.14 14.57
N GLN A 440 5.96 17.47 13.41
CA GLN A 440 6.67 18.18 12.34
C GLN A 440 7.15 19.55 12.82
N ASP A 441 6.29 20.36 13.43
CA ASP A 441 6.64 21.67 14.00
C ASP A 441 7.77 21.58 15.03
N LYS A 442 7.86 20.46 15.76
CA LYS A 442 8.89 20.24 16.78
C LYS A 442 10.21 19.76 16.20
N GLU A 443 10.18 19.04 15.07
CA GLU A 443 11.38 18.67 14.31
C GLU A 443 11.94 19.90 13.60
N ASP A 444 11.10 20.71 12.94
CA ASP A 444 11.49 21.97 12.32
C ASP A 444 12.05 22.99 13.33
N ASN A 445 11.45 23.06 14.53
CA ASN A 445 11.98 23.92 15.61
C ASN A 445 13.27 23.38 16.28
N LYS A 446 13.61 22.11 16.09
CA LYS A 446 14.87 21.54 16.59
C LYS A 446 16.01 21.80 15.63
N ASP A 447 15.77 21.72 14.33
CA ASP A 447 16.76 22.04 13.31
C ASP A 447 17.10 23.55 13.30
N ASN A 448 16.16 24.40 13.73
CA ASN A 448 16.39 25.85 13.89
C ASN A 448 17.12 26.27 15.20
N LYS A 449 17.62 25.34 16.02
CA LYS A 449 18.18 25.63 17.37
C LYS A 449 19.66 25.27 17.59
N GLU A 450 20.43 24.99 16.55
CA GLU A 450 21.91 25.00 16.64
C GLU A 450 22.45 26.38 16.19
N PRO A 451 23.15 27.15 17.07
CA PRO A 451 23.81 28.38 16.66
C PRO A 451 25.32 28.21 16.43
N ASP A 452 25.80 28.98 15.46
CA ASP A 452 27.20 29.37 15.14
C ASP A 452 28.09 28.25 14.54
N SER A 453 28.64 28.35 13.33
CA SER A 453 29.02 29.50 12.52
C SER A 453 29.22 29.07 11.07
N LEU A 454 28.53 29.72 10.14
CA LEU A 454 28.97 30.13 8.80
C LEU A 454 27.73 30.69 8.11
N GLU A 455 27.79 31.97 7.75
CA GLU A 455 26.73 32.72 7.08
C GLU A 455 26.16 31.89 5.92
N MET A 456 24.90 31.49 6.07
CA MET A 456 24.06 31.10 4.95
C MET A 456 22.80 31.93 5.10
N THR A 457 22.74 32.96 4.25
CA THR A 457 21.62 33.83 4.01
C THR A 457 20.32 33.02 4.02
N THR A 458 19.43 33.34 4.96
CA THR A 458 18.03 32.96 4.93
C THR A 458 17.43 33.50 3.64
N VAL A 459 17.35 32.67 2.60
CA VAL A 459 16.49 32.93 1.45
C VAL A 459 15.09 32.60 1.92
N GLU A 460 14.35 33.62 2.34
CA GLU A 460 12.90 33.58 2.30
C GLU A 460 12.53 33.30 0.84
N GLU A 461 12.10 32.07 0.52
CA GLU A 461 11.57 31.74 -0.80
C GLU A 461 10.26 32.50 -0.97
N GLU A 462 10.35 33.74 -1.49
CA GLU A 462 9.21 34.52 -1.96
C GLU A 462 8.51 33.71 -3.05
N THR A 463 7.33 33.16 -2.74
CA THR A 463 6.44 32.58 -3.75
C THR A 463 5.97 33.72 -4.64
N ILE A 464 6.61 33.89 -5.80
CA ILE A 464 6.20 34.87 -6.81
C ILE A 464 4.80 34.48 -7.30
N SER A 465 3.79 35.26 -6.97
CA SER A 465 2.45 35.11 -7.55
C SER A 465 2.49 35.57 -9.00
N LEU A 466 2.19 34.67 -9.95
CA LEU A 466 2.09 35.01 -11.37
C LEU A 466 0.85 35.87 -11.62
N ASN A 467 1.01 37.20 -11.56
CA ASN A 467 -0.05 38.17 -11.81
C ASN A 467 0.22 39.02 -13.06
N SER A 468 1.48 39.10 -13.50
CA SER A 468 1.91 39.89 -14.66
C SER A 468 2.93 39.15 -15.53
N LEU A 469 3.13 39.63 -16.76
CA LEU A 469 4.07 39.07 -17.74
C LEU A 469 5.55 39.21 -17.31
N ASP A 470 5.87 40.22 -16.50
CA ASP A 470 7.22 40.43 -15.98
C ASP A 470 7.60 39.36 -14.93
N ASP A 471 6.60 38.84 -14.20
CA ASP A 471 6.80 37.80 -13.17
C ASP A 471 7.25 36.46 -13.77
N ILE A 472 6.94 36.21 -15.05
CA ILE A 472 7.32 35.00 -15.79
C ILE A 472 8.85 34.84 -15.85
N LYS A 473 9.59 35.95 -15.90
CA LYS A 473 11.06 35.95 -16.01
C LYS A 473 11.75 35.43 -14.74
N HIS A 474 11.10 35.57 -13.59
CA HIS A 474 11.65 35.18 -12.29
C HIS A 474 11.04 33.88 -11.76
N PHE A 475 10.04 33.33 -12.46
CA PHE A 475 9.37 32.09 -12.08
C PHE A 475 10.23 30.86 -12.40
N HIS A 476 10.32 29.94 -11.44
CA HIS A 476 11.04 28.67 -11.59
C HIS A 476 10.37 27.56 -10.76
N PHE A 477 10.47 26.31 -11.24
CA PHE A 477 10.01 25.15 -10.50
C PHE A 477 11.07 24.69 -9.48
N SER A 478 10.67 24.37 -8.26
CA SER A 478 11.60 23.83 -7.24
C SER A 478 11.91 22.34 -7.47
N GLU A 479 10.89 21.53 -7.77
CA GLU A 479 11.02 20.11 -8.13
C GLU A 479 9.90 19.71 -9.10
N ILE A 480 10.20 18.83 -10.06
CA ILE A 480 9.19 18.19 -10.92
C ILE A 480 8.88 16.80 -10.37
N ILE A 481 7.63 16.59 -9.95
CA ILE A 481 7.13 15.32 -9.42
C ILE A 481 6.33 14.60 -10.50
N ASN A 482 6.93 13.60 -11.15
CA ASN A 482 6.30 12.78 -12.18
C ASN A 482 5.61 11.54 -11.57
N VAL A 483 4.28 11.46 -11.66
CA VAL A 483 3.48 10.39 -11.04
C VAL A 483 3.02 9.38 -12.08
N ILE A 484 3.74 8.25 -12.18
CA ILE A 484 3.43 7.17 -13.11
C ILE A 484 2.44 6.20 -12.50
N ASN A 485 1.39 5.87 -13.25
CA ASN A 485 0.35 4.94 -12.83
C ASN A 485 0.21 3.74 -13.77
N THR A 486 0.50 3.90 -15.06
CA THR A 486 0.49 2.80 -16.04
C THR A 486 1.81 2.76 -16.80
N LEU A 487 2.20 1.57 -17.25
CA LEU A 487 3.44 1.37 -18.03
C LEU A 487 3.39 2.09 -19.39
N GLU A 488 2.20 2.25 -19.93
CA GLU A 488 1.98 2.83 -21.26
C GLU A 488 2.14 4.35 -21.27
N SER A 489 2.05 5.02 -20.11
CA SER A 489 2.25 6.47 -19.98
C SER A 489 3.72 6.87 -19.90
N ILE A 490 4.66 5.90 -19.88
CA ILE A 490 6.10 6.16 -19.77
C ILE A 490 6.63 6.96 -20.96
N PRO A 491 6.40 6.56 -22.23
CA PRO A 491 7.01 7.26 -23.36
C PRO A 491 6.57 8.73 -23.45
N THR A 492 5.29 8.98 -23.21
CA THR A 492 4.68 10.32 -23.24
C THR A 492 5.20 11.18 -22.10
N SER A 493 5.44 10.59 -20.93
CA SER A 493 6.05 11.32 -19.81
C SER A 493 7.51 11.69 -20.08
N LEU A 494 8.31 10.77 -20.65
CA LEU A 494 9.70 11.04 -21.01
C LEU A 494 9.83 12.14 -22.07
N GLU A 495 8.89 12.15 -23.03
CA GLU A 495 8.82 13.18 -24.05
C GLU A 495 8.67 14.58 -23.42
N ILE A 496 7.70 14.77 -22.54
CA ILE A 496 7.49 16.05 -21.87
C ILE A 496 8.65 16.42 -20.96
N LEU A 497 9.16 15.46 -20.18
CA LEU A 497 10.30 15.69 -19.30
C LEU A 497 11.57 16.09 -20.08
N ASN A 498 11.75 15.59 -21.30
CA ASN A 498 12.86 16.00 -22.16
C ASN A 498 12.80 17.51 -22.50
N TYR A 499 11.60 18.05 -22.72
CA TYR A 499 11.43 19.48 -22.97
C TYR A 499 11.51 20.33 -21.69
N LEU A 500 11.04 19.81 -20.55
CA LEU A 500 11.02 20.58 -19.31
C LEU A 500 12.38 20.62 -18.59
N LEU A 501 13.26 19.64 -18.84
CA LEU A 501 14.48 19.44 -18.03
C LEU A 501 15.81 19.65 -18.80
N SER A 502 15.79 20.00 -20.08
CA SER A 502 17.02 20.15 -20.88
C SER A 502 17.70 21.51 -20.69
N GLY A 503 18.86 21.54 -20.02
CA GLY A 503 19.80 22.69 -19.96
C GLY A 503 21.21 22.29 -20.44
N LYS A 504 21.97 23.23 -21.02
CA LYS A 504 23.24 22.98 -21.76
C LYS A 504 24.27 22.08 -21.08
N LEU A 505 24.96 21.32 -21.93
CA LEU A 505 26.31 20.75 -21.74
C LEU A 505 27.37 21.86 -21.89
N PRO A 506 28.36 22.01 -20.98
CA PRO A 506 29.51 22.86 -21.28
C PRO A 506 30.39 22.20 -22.35
N SER A 507 30.52 22.83 -23.53
CA SER A 507 31.45 22.39 -24.57
C SER A 507 32.48 23.48 -24.94
N LYS A 508 33.76 23.16 -24.70
CA LYS A 508 34.96 23.44 -25.51
C LYS A 508 36.18 23.02 -24.66
N THR A 509 36.85 21.94 -25.00
CA THR A 509 38.06 22.05 -25.82
C THR A 509 38.35 20.75 -26.56
N ARG A 510 38.68 20.93 -27.84
CA ARG A 510 39.00 19.90 -28.83
C ARG A 510 40.49 19.53 -28.74
N ASN A 511 40.80 18.28 -29.10
CA ASN A 511 42.10 17.68 -29.49
C ASN A 511 42.93 16.96 -28.41
N LYS A 512 42.67 15.65 -28.25
CA LYS A 512 43.65 14.57 -28.54
C LYS A 512 42.96 13.19 -28.54
N THR A 513 43.44 12.33 -29.43
CA THR A 513 43.01 10.96 -29.76
C THR A 513 42.89 9.99 -28.56
N PRO A 514 42.13 8.88 -28.69
CA PRO A 514 41.54 8.17 -27.56
C PRO A 514 42.48 7.13 -26.92
N THR A 515 42.39 6.98 -25.60
CA THR A 515 42.88 5.81 -24.86
C THR A 515 41.80 5.31 -23.89
N PRO A 516 41.66 3.99 -23.70
CA PRO A 516 40.48 3.43 -23.04
C PRO A 516 40.65 3.37 -21.52
N GLY A 517 39.57 3.70 -20.81
CA GLY A 517 39.29 3.12 -19.50
C GLY A 517 39.52 4.03 -18.29
N LYS A 518 38.41 4.46 -17.70
CA LYS A 518 38.04 4.46 -16.26
C LYS A 518 37.22 5.70 -15.93
N LEU A 519 35.91 5.59 -16.12
CA LEU A 519 34.94 6.44 -15.43
C LEU A 519 35.00 6.11 -13.93
N ARG A 520 35.29 7.13 -13.13
CA ARG A 520 35.11 7.13 -11.68
C ARG A 520 33.63 7.37 -11.39
N PRO A 521 32.94 6.54 -10.59
CA PRO A 521 31.64 6.92 -10.04
C PRO A 521 31.86 7.96 -8.94
N ALA A 522 31.16 9.09 -9.04
CA ALA A 522 31.07 10.04 -7.93
C ALA A 522 30.38 9.36 -6.74
N SER A 523 31.03 9.48 -5.60
CA SER A 523 30.75 8.77 -4.36
C SER A 523 29.54 9.35 -3.62
N VAL A 524 28.53 8.51 -3.38
CA VAL A 524 27.63 8.69 -2.24
C VAL A 524 28.39 8.27 -0.98
N ILE A 525 28.69 9.24 -0.12
CA ILE A 525 29.28 9.00 1.20
C ILE A 525 28.13 8.54 2.11
N SER A 526 27.97 7.24 2.27
CA SER A 526 27.13 6.66 3.33
C SER A 526 27.98 6.38 4.57
N ASN A 527 27.88 7.25 5.58
CA ASN A 527 28.39 6.98 6.91
C ASN A 527 27.39 6.13 7.70
N SER A 528 27.59 4.81 7.73
CA SER A 528 27.23 3.99 8.91
C SER A 528 27.92 2.64 8.79
N SER A 529 29.06 2.53 9.46
CA SER A 529 29.81 1.29 9.58
C SER A 529 29.35 0.52 10.82
N THR A 530 28.95 -0.73 10.64
CA THR A 530 29.13 -1.76 11.67
C THR A 530 29.16 -3.12 10.98
N ILE A 531 30.37 -3.64 10.78
CA ILE A 531 30.78 -5.02 11.12
C ILE A 531 32.27 -5.15 10.80
N LYS A 532 33.01 -5.54 11.84
CA LYS A 532 34.43 -5.89 11.83
C LYS A 532 34.63 -7.24 11.13
N SER A 533 35.58 -7.30 10.20
CA SER A 533 36.63 -8.33 9.98
C SER A 533 37.07 -8.18 8.51
N ASN A 534 38.33 -8.24 8.09
CA ASN A 534 39.50 -8.90 8.61
C ASN A 534 40.77 -8.08 8.34
N HIS A 535 41.70 -8.14 9.29
CA HIS A 535 43.07 -7.67 9.19
C HIS A 535 43.84 -8.47 8.14
N ARG A 536 44.16 -7.86 6.99
CA ARG A 536 45.38 -8.08 6.15
C ARG A 536 45.25 -7.32 4.83
N MET A 537 45.34 -5.97 4.87
CA MET A 537 45.60 -5.11 3.69
C MET A 537 45.71 -3.63 4.12
N LYS A 538 46.50 -3.33 5.15
CA LYS A 538 46.76 -1.94 5.59
C LYS A 538 48.26 -1.59 5.71
N LYS A 539 49.13 -2.36 5.07
CA LYS A 539 50.59 -2.14 5.12
C LYS A 539 51.25 -1.73 3.78
N MET A 540 50.47 -1.45 2.72
CA MET A 540 51.03 -1.10 1.40
C MET A 540 50.53 0.22 0.77
N VAL A 541 49.82 1.08 1.50
CA VAL A 541 49.38 2.39 0.97
C VAL A 541 49.96 3.59 1.74
N LYS A 542 50.76 3.35 2.78
CA LYS A 542 51.33 4.42 3.63
C LYS A 542 52.72 4.92 3.19
N LEU A 543 53.11 4.67 1.95
CA LEU A 543 54.46 4.97 1.43
C LEU A 543 54.47 5.99 0.27
N TRP A 544 53.32 6.56 -0.12
CA TRP A 544 53.24 7.49 -1.26
C TRP A 544 52.40 8.75 -0.96
N SER A 545 52.67 9.37 0.18
CA SER A 545 52.24 10.75 0.46
C SER A 545 53.28 11.44 1.34
N LYS A 546 54.38 11.88 0.72
CA LYS A 546 55.29 12.84 1.31
C LYS A 546 55.88 13.70 0.20
N ASN A 547 55.80 15.01 0.40
CA ASN A 547 56.27 16.13 -0.43
C ASN A 547 55.21 16.66 -1.41
N ILE A 548 54.62 17.81 -1.08
CA ILE A 548 55.05 19.13 -1.59
C ILE A 548 54.21 20.20 -0.85
N ASP A 549 54.92 21.13 -0.21
CA ASP A 549 54.38 22.30 0.49
C ASP A 549 54.05 23.45 -0.48
N GLU A 550 53.03 24.23 -0.05
CA GLU A 550 52.79 25.68 -0.15
C GLU A 550 53.41 26.52 -1.28
N THR A 551 52.56 27.34 -1.94
CA THR A 551 52.73 28.80 -2.04
C THR A 551 51.50 29.48 -2.64
N GLU A 552 51.06 30.55 -1.99
CA GLU A 552 50.02 31.50 -2.39
C GLU A 552 50.36 32.21 -3.71
N THR A 553 49.35 32.58 -4.51
CA THR A 553 49.34 33.85 -5.26
C THR A 553 47.92 34.19 -5.73
N SER A 554 47.59 35.47 -5.56
CA SER A 554 46.32 36.14 -5.71
C SER A 554 46.01 36.68 -7.12
N LEU A 555 44.70 36.76 -7.45
CA LEU A 555 44.01 37.71 -8.37
C LEU A 555 44.20 37.49 -9.90
N PRO A 556 43.28 37.96 -10.80
CA PRO A 556 42.20 38.94 -10.59
C PRO A 556 40.80 38.59 -11.18
N VAL A 557 39.85 39.43 -10.79
CA VAL A 557 38.50 39.66 -11.34
C VAL A 557 38.56 40.10 -12.81
N ILE A 558 37.76 39.46 -13.66
CA ILE A 558 37.29 39.89 -15.00
C ILE A 558 35.88 39.29 -15.07
N GLY A 559 34.77 40.05 -15.00
CA GLY A 559 34.35 40.99 -16.03
C GLY A 559 33.66 40.22 -17.15
N GLU A 560 32.50 39.61 -16.89
CA GLU A 560 31.67 38.98 -17.92
C GLU A 560 30.30 39.68 -17.98
N GLU A 561 29.97 40.06 -19.19
CA GLU A 561 28.83 40.85 -19.64
C GLU A 561 27.52 40.09 -19.38
N GLU A 562 26.49 40.80 -18.90
CA GLU A 562 25.14 40.26 -18.68
C GLU A 562 24.49 39.89 -20.02
N GLU A 563 24.41 38.58 -20.34
CA GLU A 563 23.49 38.07 -21.36
C GLU A 563 22.04 38.11 -20.81
N PRO A 564 21.04 38.57 -21.59
CA PRO A 564 19.68 38.67 -21.10
C PRO A 564 18.99 37.29 -21.11
N CYS A 565 18.44 36.89 -19.95
CA CYS A 565 17.63 35.69 -19.68
C CYS A 565 18.39 34.38 -19.38
N ALA A 566 18.92 34.27 -18.15
CA ALA A 566 19.37 33.00 -17.57
C ALA A 566 18.17 32.13 -17.12
N ILE A 567 17.50 31.46 -18.05
CA ILE A 567 16.66 30.28 -17.74
C ILE A 567 17.60 29.08 -17.56
N GLU A 568 18.53 29.19 -16.60
CA GLU A 568 19.49 28.13 -16.28
C GLU A 568 19.14 27.54 -14.92
N THR A 569 18.22 26.57 -14.89
CA THR A 569 18.01 25.75 -13.68
C THR A 569 17.89 24.29 -14.05
N GLN A 570 18.83 23.47 -13.58
CA GLN A 570 18.67 22.02 -13.54
C GLN A 570 17.64 21.70 -12.45
N THR A 571 16.37 21.63 -12.84
CA THR A 571 15.29 21.30 -11.90
C THR A 571 15.37 19.83 -11.51
N PRO A 572 15.36 19.49 -10.21
CA PRO A 572 15.40 18.09 -9.78
C PRO A 572 14.13 17.34 -10.21
N LEU A 573 14.30 16.06 -10.53
CA LEU A 573 13.22 15.16 -10.95
C LEU A 573 12.94 14.13 -9.84
N LYS A 574 11.71 14.14 -9.33
CA LYS A 574 11.18 13.07 -8.49
C LYS A 574 10.20 12.22 -9.29
N THR A 575 10.46 10.93 -9.45
CA THR A 575 9.49 10.01 -10.10
C THR A 575 8.82 9.09 -9.09
N VAL A 576 7.49 9.09 -9.08
CA VAL A 576 6.68 8.26 -8.20
C VAL A 576 5.85 7.26 -8.99
N HIS A 577 6.04 5.97 -8.71
CA HIS A 577 5.28 4.90 -9.36
C HIS A 577 4.17 4.39 -8.43
N LEU A 578 2.91 4.60 -8.83
CA LEU A 578 1.72 4.11 -8.13
C LEU A 578 1.42 2.68 -8.57
N ARG A 579 1.68 1.70 -7.70
CA ARG A 579 1.46 0.28 -8.00
C ARG A 579 0.23 -0.27 -7.29
N LEU A 580 -0.59 -1.03 -8.01
CA LEU A 580 -1.79 -1.64 -7.43
C LEU A 580 -1.42 -2.76 -6.43
N LEU A 581 -2.07 -2.77 -5.26
CA LEU A 581 -1.97 -3.88 -4.30
C LEU A 581 -3.29 -4.64 -4.16
N THR A 582 -3.19 -5.94 -3.88
CA THR A 582 -4.28 -6.70 -3.28
C THR A 582 -4.32 -6.43 -1.77
N GLU A 583 -5.49 -6.48 -1.13
CA GLU A 583 -5.67 -6.06 0.28
C GLU A 583 -4.67 -6.74 1.24
N ARG A 584 -4.39 -8.04 1.06
CA ARG A 584 -3.45 -8.76 1.93
C ARG A 584 -1.98 -8.61 1.53
N THR A 585 -1.65 -8.44 0.24
CA THR A 585 -0.27 -8.07 -0.14
C THR A 585 0.08 -6.66 0.33
N THR A 586 -0.92 -5.77 0.42
CA THR A 586 -0.80 -4.47 1.11
C THR A 586 -0.38 -4.66 2.55
N ASP A 587 -1.12 -5.49 3.29
CA ASP A 587 -0.85 -5.79 4.69
C ASP A 587 0.57 -6.34 4.87
N LEU A 588 1.00 -7.26 4.00
CA LEU A 588 2.33 -7.88 4.06
C LEU A 588 3.47 -6.95 3.66
N LEU A 589 3.28 -6.14 2.61
CA LEU A 589 4.30 -5.22 2.15
C LEU A 589 4.43 -4.02 3.09
N GLN A 590 3.32 -3.47 3.59
CA GLN A 590 3.34 -2.37 4.56
C GLN A 590 3.82 -2.80 5.95
N SER A 591 3.58 -4.06 6.36
CA SER A 591 4.12 -4.59 7.61
C SER A 591 5.59 -4.98 7.53
N SER A 592 6.15 -5.16 6.33
CA SER A 592 7.57 -5.44 6.14
C SER A 592 8.44 -4.20 6.40
N ALA A 593 9.58 -4.37 7.08
CA ALA A 593 10.51 -3.27 7.36
C ALA A 593 11.05 -2.59 6.09
N ILE A 594 11.04 -3.30 4.96
CA ILE A 594 11.54 -2.84 3.66
C ILE A 594 10.76 -1.61 3.17
N TYR A 595 9.48 -1.45 3.56
CA TYR A 595 8.65 -0.32 3.15
C TYR A 595 8.74 0.89 4.09
N ASN A 596 9.14 0.67 5.35
CA ASN A 596 9.20 1.72 6.37
C ASN A 596 10.57 2.44 6.44
N GLU A 597 11.50 2.15 5.54
CA GLU A 597 12.73 2.94 5.36
C GLU A 597 12.63 3.84 4.11
N PRO A 598 12.67 5.18 4.27
CA PRO A 598 12.45 6.10 3.16
C PRO A 598 13.56 6.12 2.09
N THR A 599 14.63 5.32 2.20
CA THR A 599 15.85 5.51 1.41
C THR A 599 16.39 4.29 0.66
N HIS A 600 15.76 3.10 0.77
CA HIS A 600 16.33 1.87 0.19
C HIS A 600 15.52 1.16 -0.89
N PHE A 601 14.25 1.54 -1.12
CA PHE A 601 13.42 0.90 -2.16
C PHE A 601 13.56 1.55 -3.56
N THR A 602 14.41 2.56 -3.68
CA THR A 602 14.38 3.51 -4.79
C THR A 602 15.26 3.02 -5.94
N ALA A 603 14.68 2.94 -7.14
CA ALA A 603 15.29 2.60 -8.44
C ALA A 603 15.73 1.13 -8.70
N ASN A 604 16.43 0.42 -7.82
CA ASN A 604 17.11 -0.81 -8.26
C ASN A 604 16.23 -2.05 -8.53
N THR A 605 14.96 -2.07 -8.09
CA THR A 605 14.08 -3.24 -8.28
C THR A 605 12.90 -3.01 -9.23
N ASP A 606 12.52 -1.76 -9.47
CA ASP A 606 11.40 -1.42 -10.35
C ASP A 606 11.91 -0.99 -11.73
N SER A 607 11.57 -1.79 -12.75
CA SER A 607 11.96 -1.53 -14.14
C SER A 607 11.47 -0.16 -14.65
N VAL A 608 10.35 0.35 -14.14
CA VAL A 608 9.81 1.66 -14.52
C VAL A 608 10.72 2.77 -14.05
N LEU A 609 11.07 2.75 -12.76
CA LEU A 609 11.92 3.78 -12.16
C LEU A 609 13.35 3.76 -12.72
N GLN A 610 13.86 2.59 -13.12
CA GLN A 610 15.14 2.49 -13.80
C GLN A 610 15.18 3.26 -15.12
N ILE A 611 14.07 3.32 -15.86
CA ILE A 611 14.00 4.08 -17.11
C ILE A 611 14.21 5.56 -16.82
N PHE A 612 13.58 6.10 -15.77
CA PHE A 612 13.74 7.50 -15.37
C PHE A 612 15.11 7.79 -14.74
N ASP A 613 15.71 6.85 -13.99
CA ASP A 613 17.10 6.98 -13.52
C ASP A 613 18.08 7.05 -14.70
N ILE A 614 17.91 6.19 -15.71
CA ILE A 614 18.72 6.23 -16.94
C ILE A 614 18.54 7.56 -17.66
N PHE A 615 17.30 8.00 -17.85
CA PHE A 615 16.98 9.30 -18.45
C PHE A 615 17.65 10.45 -17.69
N SER A 616 17.51 10.48 -16.36
CA SER A 616 18.09 11.53 -15.52
C SER A 616 19.61 11.54 -15.56
N ARG A 617 20.26 10.37 -15.63
CA ARG A 617 21.72 10.26 -15.80
C ARG A 617 22.19 10.72 -17.16
N LEU A 618 21.43 10.43 -18.22
CA LEU A 618 21.74 10.90 -19.58
C LEU A 618 21.58 12.43 -19.69
N SER A 619 20.59 12.98 -19.00
CA SER A 619 20.29 14.41 -18.97
C SER A 619 21.02 15.18 -17.86
N ASN A 620 21.82 14.50 -17.03
CA ASN A 620 22.60 15.06 -15.91
C ASN A 620 21.77 15.86 -14.89
N ILE A 621 20.63 15.30 -14.47
CA ILE A 621 19.69 15.90 -13.51
C ILE A 621 19.69 15.12 -12.20
N GLN A 622 19.46 15.81 -11.08
CA GLN A 622 19.27 15.17 -9.77
C GLN A 622 17.96 14.35 -9.77
N PHE A 623 18.08 13.05 -9.50
CA PHE A 623 16.97 12.10 -9.52
C PHE A 623 16.63 11.58 -8.12
N SER A 624 15.35 11.64 -7.77
CA SER A 624 14.77 10.89 -6.65
C SER A 624 13.63 10.01 -7.16
N SER A 625 13.39 8.87 -6.50
CA SER A 625 12.29 7.99 -6.90
C SER A 625 11.58 7.36 -5.72
N GLU A 626 10.31 7.05 -5.88
CA GLU A 626 9.47 6.46 -4.84
C GLU A 626 8.49 5.46 -5.47
N VAL A 627 8.31 4.28 -4.88
CA VAL A 627 7.22 3.36 -5.27
C VAL A 627 6.16 3.46 -4.19
N VAL A 628 4.95 3.88 -4.57
CA VAL A 628 3.83 3.94 -3.64
C VAL A 628 2.81 2.89 -4.03
N PHE A 629 2.71 1.89 -3.19
CA PHE A 629 1.75 0.84 -3.40
C PHE A 629 0.38 1.24 -2.83
N SER A 630 -0.70 1.06 -3.59
CA SER A 630 -2.03 1.58 -3.23
C SER A 630 -3.18 0.77 -3.84
N THR A 631 -4.33 0.78 -3.17
CA THR A 631 -5.57 0.29 -3.79
C THR A 631 -6.14 1.34 -4.75
N MET A 632 -7.03 0.93 -5.66
CA MET A 632 -7.69 1.83 -6.63
C MET A 632 -8.31 3.09 -5.99
N ARG A 633 -8.87 2.94 -4.78
CA ARG A 633 -9.55 4.02 -4.05
C ARG A 633 -8.58 4.96 -3.32
N GLU A 634 -7.34 4.52 -3.12
CA GLU A 634 -6.33 5.23 -2.32
C GLU A 634 -5.30 5.97 -3.16
N LYS A 635 -5.22 5.70 -4.47
CA LYS A 635 -4.31 6.39 -5.40
C LYS A 635 -4.38 7.92 -5.27
N ALA A 636 -5.57 8.51 -5.22
CA ALA A 636 -5.74 9.96 -5.06
C ALA A 636 -5.23 10.47 -3.70
N VAL A 637 -5.58 9.78 -2.61
CA VAL A 637 -5.19 10.16 -1.24
C VAL A 637 -3.67 10.07 -1.07
N ASN A 638 -3.05 9.05 -1.67
CA ASN A 638 -1.62 8.88 -1.60
C ASN A 638 -0.88 10.01 -2.33
N ILE A 639 -1.37 10.42 -3.52
CA ILE A 639 -0.84 11.61 -4.20
C ILE A 639 -0.94 12.82 -3.27
N LEU A 640 -2.07 13.04 -2.60
CA LEU A 640 -2.26 14.18 -1.69
C LEU A 640 -1.35 14.12 -0.44
N SER A 641 -1.00 12.92 0.03
CA SER A 641 -0.15 12.72 1.22
C SER A 641 1.36 12.89 0.98
N MET A 642 1.78 13.01 -0.29
CA MET A 642 3.19 13.21 -0.61
C MET A 642 3.67 14.59 -0.13
N SER A 643 4.90 14.66 0.40
CA SER A 643 5.54 15.93 0.71
C SER A 643 5.73 16.72 -0.58
N LYS A 644 5.19 17.95 -0.62
CA LYS A 644 5.18 18.85 -1.76
C LYS A 644 5.33 20.28 -1.27
N ARG A 645 6.04 21.10 -2.03
CA ARG A 645 6.06 22.55 -1.88
C ARG A 645 5.01 23.15 -2.82
N ASN A 646 4.59 24.37 -2.52
CA ASN A 646 3.64 25.09 -3.37
C ASN A 646 4.24 25.41 -4.76
N SER A 647 5.57 25.52 -4.85
CA SER A 647 6.35 25.78 -6.07
C SER A 647 6.66 24.52 -6.90
N ASP A 648 6.25 23.33 -6.45
CA ASP A 648 6.50 22.08 -7.18
C ASP A 648 5.48 21.90 -8.32
N LEU A 649 5.91 21.23 -9.40
CA LEU A 649 5.05 20.84 -10.52
C LEU A 649 4.76 19.34 -10.47
N ILE A 650 3.49 18.97 -10.35
CA ILE A 650 3.06 17.56 -10.41
C ILE A 650 2.64 17.22 -11.83
N LEU A 651 3.37 16.31 -12.47
CA LEU A 651 3.04 15.76 -13.78
C LEU A 651 2.28 14.44 -13.62
N LEU A 652 1.07 14.38 -14.18
CA LEU A 652 0.18 13.22 -14.17
C LEU A 652 -0.06 12.72 -15.61
N PRO A 653 0.80 11.85 -16.14
CA PRO A 653 0.62 11.25 -17.46
C PRO A 653 -0.44 10.13 -17.42
N LEU A 654 -1.41 10.23 -18.32
CA LEU A 654 -2.56 9.35 -18.45
C LEU A 654 -2.67 8.81 -19.88
N LYS A 655 -3.06 7.54 -19.97
CA LYS A 655 -3.42 6.90 -21.22
C LYS A 655 -4.79 7.40 -21.68
N GLY A 656 -4.85 7.97 -22.87
CA GLY A 656 -6.10 8.27 -23.58
C GLY A 656 -6.68 7.04 -24.26
N ALA A 657 -7.91 7.13 -24.74
CA ALA A 657 -8.59 6.01 -25.39
C ALA A 657 -8.22 5.97 -26.88
N SER A 658 -7.20 5.19 -27.26
CA SER A 658 -6.93 4.91 -28.68
C SER A 658 -7.67 3.64 -29.12
N TYR A 659 -8.54 3.77 -30.13
CA TYR A 659 -9.28 2.66 -30.77
C TYR A 659 -8.34 1.71 -31.51
N GLN A 660 -7.71 0.78 -30.79
CA GLN A 660 -6.96 -0.29 -31.42
C GLN A 660 -6.77 -1.46 -30.45
N ASP A 661 -7.84 -2.25 -30.26
CA ASP A 661 -7.67 -3.66 -29.89
C ASP A 661 -8.92 -4.55 -30.02
N SER A 662 -10.08 -4.05 -30.45
CA SER A 662 -11.20 -4.90 -30.85
C SER A 662 -11.36 -4.89 -32.37
N LEU A 663 -10.99 -5.99 -33.02
CA LEU A 663 -11.20 -6.28 -34.45
C LEU A 663 -12.69 -6.25 -34.91
N LEU A 664 -13.62 -5.75 -34.09
CA LEU A 664 -15.07 -5.85 -34.30
C LEU A 664 -15.90 -4.62 -33.94
N GLN A 665 -15.31 -3.44 -33.69
CA GLN A 665 -16.11 -2.22 -33.54
C GLN A 665 -15.55 -1.07 -34.39
N VAL A 666 -16.27 -0.82 -35.47
CA VAL A 666 -16.16 0.30 -36.40
C VAL A 666 -16.44 1.60 -35.64
N GLU A 667 -15.53 2.57 -35.72
CA GLU A 667 -15.72 4.03 -35.54
C GLU A 667 -16.90 4.50 -34.67
N GLU A 668 -16.93 4.19 -33.37
CA GLU A 668 -17.84 4.89 -32.45
C GLU A 668 -17.18 6.20 -31.99
N LYS A 669 -17.63 7.34 -32.52
CA LYS A 669 -17.29 8.65 -31.95
C LYS A 669 -17.93 8.76 -30.55
N TYR A 670 -17.19 9.26 -29.57
CA TYR A 670 -17.75 9.52 -28.24
C TYR A 670 -18.70 10.73 -28.31
N ASN A 671 -19.97 10.50 -27.96
CA ASN A 671 -20.98 11.56 -27.94
C ASN A 671 -21.18 12.19 -26.55
N ASN A 672 -20.73 11.54 -25.47
CA ASN A 672 -20.92 12.01 -24.09
C ASN A 672 -19.60 11.97 -23.31
N PHE A 673 -19.24 13.10 -22.70
CA PHE A 673 -18.06 13.26 -21.86
C PHE A 673 -18.07 12.32 -20.64
N GLU A 674 -19.21 12.09 -19.99
CA GLU A 674 -19.26 11.23 -18.80
C GLU A 674 -18.87 9.78 -19.09
N HIS A 675 -19.30 9.28 -20.25
CA HIS A 675 -18.96 7.92 -20.70
C HIS A 675 -17.46 7.83 -20.97
N PHE A 676 -16.91 8.79 -21.73
CA PHE A 676 -15.49 8.86 -22.01
C PHE A 676 -14.65 9.01 -20.73
N TYR A 677 -15.06 9.89 -19.82
CA TYR A 677 -14.40 10.15 -18.54
C TYR A 677 -14.33 8.89 -17.67
N SER A 678 -15.43 8.13 -17.58
CA SER A 678 -15.45 6.85 -16.86
C SER A 678 -14.53 5.80 -17.51
N HIS A 679 -14.46 5.79 -18.84
CA HIS A 679 -13.62 4.88 -19.60
C HIS A 679 -12.12 5.21 -19.44
N LEU A 680 -11.77 6.50 -19.51
CA LEU A 680 -10.41 7.00 -19.30
C LEU A 680 -9.90 6.67 -17.89
N LEU A 681 -10.72 6.87 -16.85
CA LEU A 681 -10.35 6.49 -15.49
C LEU A 681 -10.21 4.96 -15.34
N GLY A 682 -11.09 4.19 -15.99
CA GLY A 682 -11.01 2.73 -16.03
C GLY A 682 -9.72 2.21 -16.66
N LEU A 683 -9.33 2.74 -17.82
CA LEU A 683 -8.10 2.38 -18.53
C LEU A 683 -6.83 2.68 -17.72
N ASN A 684 -6.87 3.73 -16.90
CA ASN A 684 -5.75 4.13 -16.05
C ASN A 684 -5.82 3.48 -14.67
N GLU A 685 -6.70 2.54 -14.40
CA GLU A 685 -6.86 1.97 -13.06
C GLU A 685 -7.08 3.04 -11.96
N LEU A 686 -7.94 4.03 -12.24
CA LEU A 686 -8.28 5.11 -11.33
C LEU A 686 -9.74 5.01 -10.87
N SER A 687 -10.02 5.44 -9.63
CA SER A 687 -11.40 5.49 -9.14
C SER A 687 -12.21 6.60 -9.83
N TYR A 688 -13.52 6.44 -9.96
CA TYR A 688 -14.42 7.46 -10.55
C TYR A 688 -14.30 8.85 -9.89
N ASN A 689 -14.02 8.90 -8.59
CA ASN A 689 -13.88 10.14 -7.82
C ASN A 689 -12.45 10.71 -7.83
N PHE A 690 -11.52 10.14 -8.62
CA PHE A 690 -10.09 10.49 -8.56
C PHE A 690 -9.83 11.99 -8.75
N PHE A 691 -10.26 12.57 -9.88
CA PHE A 691 -10.06 14.01 -10.13
C PHE A 691 -10.87 14.88 -9.17
N LYS A 692 -12.03 14.41 -8.70
CA LYS A 692 -12.83 15.11 -7.69
C LYS A 692 -12.03 15.31 -6.39
N ILE A 693 -11.32 14.28 -5.97
CA ILE A 693 -10.49 14.29 -4.74
C ILE A 693 -9.25 15.17 -4.95
N ILE A 694 -8.58 15.06 -6.09
CA ILE A 694 -7.39 15.86 -6.40
C ILE A 694 -7.76 17.35 -6.51
N ALA A 695 -8.82 17.68 -7.24
CA ALA A 695 -9.28 19.07 -7.42
C ALA A 695 -9.62 19.78 -6.12
N GLY A 696 -10.15 19.08 -5.13
CA GLY A 696 -10.50 19.70 -3.85
C GLY A 696 -9.35 19.98 -2.90
N HIS A 697 -8.18 19.36 -3.09
CA HIS A 697 -7.17 19.25 -2.01
C HIS A 697 -5.71 19.39 -2.47
N LEU A 698 -5.45 19.63 -3.75
CA LEU A 698 -4.08 19.74 -4.25
C LEU A 698 -3.48 21.11 -3.91
N SER A 699 -2.32 21.13 -3.25
CA SER A 699 -1.61 22.35 -2.80
C SER A 699 -0.41 22.73 -3.67
N ALA A 700 -0.28 22.17 -4.88
CA ALA A 700 0.86 22.39 -5.77
C ALA A 700 0.38 22.60 -7.21
N HIS A 701 1.25 23.15 -8.08
CA HIS A 701 0.95 23.25 -9.51
C HIS A 701 0.78 21.86 -10.12
N SER A 702 -0.13 21.71 -11.08
CA SER A 702 -0.39 20.42 -11.70
C SER A 702 -0.49 20.50 -13.21
N ALA A 703 0.03 19.45 -13.85
CA ALA A 703 -0.03 19.24 -15.28
C ALA A 703 -0.55 17.82 -15.55
N ILE A 704 -1.70 17.69 -16.20
CA ILE A 704 -2.29 16.41 -16.57
C ILE A 704 -2.07 16.19 -18.07
N LEU A 705 -1.30 15.16 -18.41
CA LEU A 705 -1.04 14.80 -19.80
C LEU A 705 -1.95 13.65 -20.22
N ILE A 706 -2.77 13.85 -21.25
CA ILE A 706 -3.58 12.79 -21.85
C ILE A 706 -3.05 12.51 -23.26
N SER A 707 -2.55 11.28 -23.47
CA SER A 707 -2.03 10.85 -24.77
C SER A 707 -3.01 9.95 -25.51
N ASN A 708 -3.49 10.40 -26.68
CA ASN A 708 -4.41 9.64 -27.54
C ASN A 708 -3.71 9.02 -28.77
N SER A 709 -2.38 9.16 -28.88
CA SER A 709 -1.57 8.85 -30.07
C SER A 709 -1.26 7.34 -30.31
N GLY A 710 -1.97 6.42 -29.66
CA GLY A 710 -1.94 4.98 -30.01
C GLY A 710 -0.61 4.26 -29.79
N GLY A 711 0.33 4.81 -29.02
CA GLY A 711 1.54 4.13 -28.55
C GLY A 711 2.57 3.75 -29.64
N ARG A 712 2.41 4.17 -30.89
CA ARG A 712 3.37 3.91 -31.97
C ARG A 712 4.35 5.07 -32.13
N LEU A 713 5.50 4.97 -31.47
CA LEU A 713 6.67 5.82 -31.73
C LEU A 713 7.29 5.44 -33.07
N ASN A 714 6.87 6.08 -34.16
CA ASN A 714 7.52 5.91 -35.45
C ASN A 714 8.76 6.83 -35.52
N VAL A 715 9.94 6.27 -35.76
CA VAL A 715 11.23 7.00 -35.71
C VAL A 715 11.32 8.13 -36.74
N ASP A 716 10.63 8.00 -37.87
CA ASP A 716 10.62 9.02 -38.93
C ASP A 716 9.64 10.19 -38.67
N ARG A 717 8.73 10.04 -37.70
CA ARG A 717 7.71 11.05 -37.33
C ARG A 717 8.21 12.10 -36.34
N TYR A 718 9.34 11.88 -35.68
CA TYR A 718 9.90 12.84 -34.71
C TYR A 718 10.30 14.20 -35.30
N LYS A 719 10.32 14.35 -36.63
CA LYS A 719 10.85 15.54 -37.32
C LYS A 719 9.92 16.75 -37.36
N LYS A 720 8.62 16.62 -37.00
CA LYS A 720 7.65 17.71 -37.06
C LYS A 720 6.60 17.61 -35.95
N LYS A 721 7.01 17.79 -34.70
CA LYS A 721 6.04 17.95 -33.60
C LYS A 721 5.68 19.43 -33.48
N ALA A 722 4.39 19.74 -33.42
CA ALA A 722 3.90 21.09 -33.19
C ALA A 722 3.22 21.16 -31.82
N ILE A 723 3.59 22.17 -31.05
CA ILE A 723 3.04 22.44 -29.72
C ILE A 723 2.26 23.75 -29.81
N ASN A 724 0.98 23.67 -29.47
CA ASN A 724 0.05 24.77 -29.62
C ASN A 724 -0.57 25.12 -28.27
N LEU A 725 -0.58 26.40 -27.91
CA LEU A 725 -1.23 26.89 -26.70
C LEU A 725 -2.61 27.45 -27.03
N LEU A 726 -3.62 27.04 -26.28
CA LEU A 726 -5.00 27.52 -26.39
C LEU A 726 -5.31 28.45 -25.22
N LEU A 727 -5.66 29.71 -25.52
CA LEU A 727 -6.12 30.68 -24.54
C LEU A 727 -7.58 31.05 -24.85
N PRO A 728 -8.55 30.23 -24.40
CA PRO A 728 -9.97 30.42 -24.73
C PRO A 728 -10.62 31.57 -23.95
N ASP A 729 -10.16 31.83 -22.72
CA ASP A 729 -10.77 32.81 -21.82
C ASP A 729 -10.38 34.25 -22.21
N PRO A 730 -11.33 35.20 -22.13
CA PRO A 730 -11.07 36.60 -22.48
C PRO A 730 -10.24 37.34 -21.41
N ASN A 731 -10.20 36.82 -20.17
CA ASN A 731 -9.44 37.39 -19.06
C ASN A 731 -8.33 36.42 -18.67
N LEU A 732 -7.12 36.94 -18.44
CA LEU A 732 -5.98 36.13 -18.06
C LEU A 732 -6.04 35.76 -16.58
N ALA A 733 -5.96 34.47 -16.32
CA ALA A 733 -5.73 33.90 -15.01
C ALA A 733 -4.26 33.51 -14.82
N SER A 734 -3.89 33.23 -13.56
CA SER A 734 -2.54 32.76 -13.23
C SER A 734 -2.20 31.40 -13.89
N SER A 735 -3.18 30.54 -14.16
CA SER A 735 -2.96 29.29 -14.93
C SER A 735 -2.60 29.56 -16.39
N ASP A 736 -3.13 30.64 -16.99
CA ASP A 736 -2.81 31.02 -18.37
C ASP A 736 -1.33 31.47 -18.46
N LEU A 737 -0.87 32.25 -17.47
CA LEU A 737 0.53 32.67 -17.37
C LEU A 737 1.47 31.48 -17.16
N LEU A 738 1.07 30.49 -16.34
CA LEU A 738 1.82 29.24 -16.17
C LEU A 738 1.90 28.43 -17.47
N ALA A 739 0.81 28.38 -18.25
CA ALA A 739 0.79 27.71 -19.55
C ALA A 739 1.69 28.40 -20.58
N VAL A 740 1.73 29.74 -20.57
CA VAL A 740 2.69 30.53 -21.38
C VAL A 740 4.13 30.23 -20.97
N TYR A 741 4.44 30.21 -19.66
CA TYR A 741 5.77 29.86 -19.15
C TYR A 741 6.22 28.46 -19.60
N MET A 742 5.35 27.46 -19.50
CA MET A 742 5.61 26.11 -19.96
C MET A 742 5.89 26.05 -21.46
N LEU A 743 5.13 26.77 -22.28
CA LEU A 743 5.39 26.87 -23.72
C LEU A 743 6.76 27.51 -24.01
N LEU A 744 7.11 28.57 -23.29
CA LEU A 744 8.40 29.27 -23.47
C LEU A 744 9.59 28.40 -23.11
N LEU A 745 9.49 27.62 -22.02
CA LEU A 745 10.48 26.60 -21.65
C LEU A 745 10.68 25.61 -22.80
N ILE A 746 9.58 25.09 -23.35
CA ILE A 746 9.64 24.11 -24.45
C ILE A 746 10.31 24.74 -25.69
N CYS A 747 9.88 25.93 -26.12
CA CYS A 747 10.46 26.64 -27.27
C CYS A 747 11.95 26.93 -27.09
N HIS A 748 12.37 27.30 -25.87
CA HIS A 748 13.78 27.53 -25.56
C HIS A 748 14.62 26.26 -25.77
N THR A 749 14.12 25.09 -25.35
CA THR A 749 14.83 23.81 -25.56
C THR A 749 14.85 23.37 -27.02
N GLU A 750 13.82 23.67 -27.82
CA GLU A 750 13.80 23.38 -29.26
C GLU A 750 14.86 24.18 -30.02
N LYS A 751 15.02 25.47 -29.68
CA LYS A 751 16.05 26.35 -30.25
C LYS A 751 17.46 25.81 -29.99
N GLN A 752 17.73 25.28 -28.81
CA GLN A 752 19.03 24.66 -28.50
C GLN A 752 19.29 23.39 -29.32
N ASN A 753 18.25 22.62 -29.64
CA ASN A 753 18.34 21.35 -30.37
C ASN A 753 18.29 21.49 -31.91
N SER A 754 18.32 22.73 -32.44
CA SER A 754 18.27 23.02 -33.89
C SER A 754 17.02 22.47 -34.58
N PHE A 755 15.89 22.42 -33.86
CA PHE A 755 14.59 22.01 -34.40
C PHE A 755 13.86 23.19 -35.04
N THR A 756 13.10 22.93 -36.11
CA THR A 756 12.37 23.94 -36.92
C THR A 756 10.86 23.73 -36.84
N GLY A 757 10.34 23.51 -35.63
CA GLY A 757 8.89 23.49 -35.38
C GLY A 757 8.40 24.89 -35.05
N ALA A 758 7.37 25.38 -35.74
CA ALA A 758 6.71 26.63 -35.36
C ALA A 758 5.69 26.35 -34.25
N SER A 759 5.89 26.93 -33.06
CA SER A 759 4.92 26.86 -31.96
C SER A 759 3.89 27.97 -32.11
N THR A 760 2.60 27.66 -31.92
CA THR A 760 1.51 28.63 -32.17
C THR A 760 0.71 28.90 -30.90
N ILE A 761 0.46 30.17 -30.61
CA ILE A 761 -0.43 30.61 -29.53
C ILE A 761 -1.75 31.07 -30.16
N PHE A 762 -2.83 30.37 -29.85
CA PHE A 762 -4.18 30.74 -30.26
C PHE A 762 -4.84 31.53 -29.14
N VAL A 763 -5.20 32.78 -29.44
CA VAL A 763 -5.84 33.69 -28.48
C VAL A 763 -7.25 34.01 -28.95
N ASN A 764 -8.20 34.04 -28.03
CA ASN A 764 -9.54 34.54 -28.32
C ASN A 764 -9.47 35.99 -28.83
N SER A 765 -10.08 36.27 -29.99
CA SER A 765 -10.07 37.60 -30.62
C SER A 765 -10.64 38.70 -29.73
N LYS A 766 -11.43 38.37 -28.71
CA LYS A 766 -11.91 39.31 -27.69
C LYS A 766 -10.77 39.88 -26.82
N ASN A 767 -9.55 39.31 -26.89
CA ASN A 767 -8.37 39.68 -26.11
C ASN A 767 -7.22 40.24 -26.99
N VAL A 768 -7.53 41.18 -27.89
CA VAL A 768 -6.56 41.79 -28.83
C VAL A 768 -5.39 42.46 -28.12
N GLY A 769 -5.64 43.14 -27.00
CA GLY A 769 -4.60 43.88 -26.26
C GLY A 769 -3.50 42.98 -25.68
N PHE A 770 -3.84 41.77 -25.25
CA PHE A 770 -2.84 40.82 -24.75
C PHE A 770 -2.03 40.20 -25.89
N ALA A 771 -2.67 39.87 -27.02
CA ALA A 771 -1.98 39.34 -28.19
C ALA A 771 -0.92 40.35 -28.69
N GLU A 772 -1.27 41.64 -28.80
CA GLU A 772 -0.33 42.70 -29.15
C GLU A 772 0.78 42.86 -28.10
N THR A 773 0.45 42.79 -26.81
CA THR A 773 1.44 42.90 -25.72
C THR A 773 2.44 41.74 -25.74
N LEU A 774 1.99 40.51 -25.96
CA LEU A 774 2.85 39.34 -26.12
C LEU A 774 3.77 39.50 -27.33
N THR A 775 3.21 39.82 -28.50
CA THR A 775 3.99 40.02 -29.73
C THR A 775 5.04 41.12 -29.54
N ASN A 776 4.67 42.24 -28.91
CA ASN A 776 5.62 43.33 -28.61
C ASN A 776 6.69 42.89 -27.61
N THR A 777 6.33 42.17 -26.56
CA THR A 777 7.29 41.71 -25.53
C THR A 777 8.29 40.70 -26.10
N PHE A 778 7.85 39.84 -27.03
CA PHE A 778 8.75 38.92 -27.73
C PHE A 778 9.68 39.65 -28.69
N ASN A 779 9.17 40.66 -29.40
CA ASN A 779 9.94 41.46 -30.36
C ASN A 779 10.94 42.41 -29.68
N GLU A 780 10.60 43.01 -28.53
CA GLU A 780 11.45 43.95 -27.80
C GLU A 780 12.66 43.28 -27.13
N ASN A 781 12.56 41.99 -26.76
CA ASN A 781 13.59 41.30 -25.99
C ASN A 781 14.52 40.40 -26.86
N GLU A 782 14.42 40.42 -28.19
CA GLU A 782 15.16 39.53 -29.13
C GLU A 782 15.12 38.03 -28.77
N LEU A 783 14.15 37.60 -27.95
CA LEU A 783 14.09 36.24 -27.39
C LEU A 783 13.90 35.18 -28.49
N PHE A 784 13.12 35.50 -29.53
CA PHE A 784 12.77 34.61 -30.65
C PHE A 784 12.66 35.39 -31.97
N HIS A 785 12.97 34.73 -33.10
CA HIS A 785 12.66 35.28 -34.42
C HIS A 785 11.16 35.05 -34.74
N GLU A 786 10.53 35.93 -35.53
CA GLU A 786 9.12 35.83 -35.97
C GLU A 786 8.75 34.48 -36.63
N SER A 787 9.74 33.67 -37.02
CA SER A 787 9.55 32.33 -37.58
C SER A 787 9.26 31.23 -36.56
N ASP A 788 9.57 31.43 -35.28
CA ASP A 788 9.62 30.34 -34.28
C ASP A 788 8.36 30.29 -33.40
N LEU A 789 7.74 31.44 -33.14
CA LEU A 789 6.52 31.59 -32.33
C LEU A 789 5.52 32.51 -33.02
N VAL A 790 4.30 32.02 -33.29
CA VAL A 790 3.25 32.80 -33.96
C VAL A 790 2.04 32.96 -33.05
N VAL A 791 1.55 34.18 -32.89
CA VAL A 791 0.31 34.48 -32.15
C VAL A 791 -0.83 34.68 -33.15
N ILE A 792 -1.88 33.87 -33.07
CA ILE A 792 -3.03 33.90 -33.99
C ILE A 792 -4.31 34.22 -33.20
N PRO A 793 -4.95 35.39 -33.45
CA PRO A 793 -6.27 35.67 -32.90
C PRO A 793 -7.36 34.88 -33.63
N ILE A 794 -8.26 34.24 -32.89
CA ILE A 794 -9.36 33.43 -33.43
C ILE A 794 -10.71 33.97 -33.01
N ASP A 795 -11.59 34.18 -33.99
CA ASP A 795 -13.00 34.51 -33.80
C ASP A 795 -13.83 33.25 -33.59
N THR A 796 -14.51 33.15 -32.44
CA THR A 796 -15.47 32.07 -32.16
C THR A 796 -16.87 32.34 -32.74
N GLU A 797 -17.13 33.55 -33.24
CA GLU A 797 -18.43 33.96 -33.80
C GLU A 797 -18.44 33.83 -35.34
N GLN A 798 -19.21 32.87 -35.88
CA GLN A 798 -19.42 32.77 -37.33
C GLN A 798 -20.56 33.71 -37.79
N LYS A 799 -20.28 34.63 -38.72
CA LYS A 799 -21.30 35.38 -39.46
C LYS A 799 -21.78 34.57 -40.67
N SER A 800 -22.74 33.68 -40.48
CA SER A 800 -23.48 33.08 -41.60
C SER A 800 -24.89 33.68 -41.71
N HIS A 801 -25.42 33.78 -42.95
CA HIS A 801 -26.77 34.28 -43.19
C HIS A 801 -27.80 33.31 -42.60
N ASN A 802 -28.38 33.70 -41.46
CA ASN A 802 -29.37 33.01 -40.60
C ASN A 802 -28.77 32.15 -39.47
N GLU A 803 -28.93 32.67 -38.25
CA GLU A 803 -28.56 32.14 -36.93
C GLU A 803 -27.07 32.16 -36.57
N ALA A 804 -26.72 33.02 -35.61
CA ALA A 804 -25.40 33.03 -34.96
C ALA A 804 -25.31 31.83 -34.01
N LYS A 805 -24.54 30.82 -34.40
CA LYS A 805 -24.22 29.67 -33.54
C LYS A 805 -22.79 29.85 -33.04
N GLU A 806 -22.64 29.96 -31.72
CA GLU A 806 -21.33 30.05 -31.07
C GLU A 806 -20.72 28.64 -31.07
N ARG A 807 -19.56 28.48 -31.72
CA ARG A 807 -18.77 27.24 -31.74
C ARG A 807 -17.75 27.25 -30.60
N SER A 808 -17.30 26.08 -30.18
CA SER A 808 -16.24 26.00 -29.16
C SER A 808 -14.92 26.57 -29.66
N PHE A 809 -14.05 27.00 -28.76
CA PHE A 809 -12.79 27.63 -29.14
C PHE A 809 -11.88 26.62 -29.85
N ILE A 810 -11.82 25.39 -29.36
CA ILE A 810 -11.08 24.30 -30.03
C ILE A 810 -11.65 23.98 -31.43
N GLU A 811 -12.97 24.01 -31.63
CA GLU A 811 -13.56 23.79 -32.96
C GLU A 811 -13.19 24.91 -33.94
N ALA A 812 -13.16 26.15 -33.46
CA ALA A 812 -12.70 27.31 -34.24
C ALA A 812 -11.21 27.20 -34.62
N VAL A 813 -10.35 26.75 -33.70
CA VAL A 813 -8.92 26.52 -33.95
C VAL A 813 -8.71 25.45 -35.01
N LEU A 814 -9.43 24.34 -34.90
CA LEU A 814 -9.30 23.23 -35.83
C LEU A 814 -9.82 23.53 -37.23
N SER A 815 -10.80 24.44 -37.38
CA SER A 815 -11.37 24.78 -38.70
C SER A 815 -10.70 25.98 -39.37
N ASP A 816 -10.32 27.01 -38.60
CA ASP A 816 -9.90 28.31 -39.16
C ASP A 816 -8.46 28.67 -38.79
N GLY A 817 -7.91 28.10 -37.71
CA GLY A 817 -6.59 28.46 -37.16
C GLY A 817 -5.42 27.64 -37.70
N LEU A 818 -5.66 26.40 -38.14
CA LEU A 818 -4.62 25.49 -38.61
C LEU A 818 -4.52 25.45 -40.14
N THR A 819 -3.31 25.32 -40.67
CA THR A 819 -3.08 25.07 -42.09
C THR A 819 -3.43 23.62 -42.47
N ASP A 820 -3.77 23.37 -43.74
CA ASP A 820 -4.11 22.02 -44.23
C ASP A 820 -3.02 20.97 -43.93
N ALA A 821 -1.75 21.38 -43.90
CA ALA A 821 -0.62 20.52 -43.53
C ALA A 821 -0.55 20.21 -42.02
N ALA A 822 -0.90 21.16 -41.16
CA ALA A 822 -0.98 20.93 -39.72
C ALA A 822 -2.16 20.02 -39.36
N LEU A 823 -3.24 20.08 -40.15
CA LEU A 823 -4.43 19.24 -40.01
C LEU A 823 -4.15 17.77 -40.37
N SER A 824 -3.22 17.50 -41.30
CA SER A 824 -2.79 16.13 -41.62
C SER A 824 -1.87 15.50 -40.56
N ASP A 825 -1.17 16.31 -39.78
CA ASP A 825 -0.21 15.87 -38.75
C ASP A 825 -0.80 15.95 -37.32
N LEU A 826 -2.13 16.05 -37.19
CA LEU A 826 -2.83 16.30 -35.92
C LEU A 826 -2.51 15.27 -34.82
N GLU A 827 -2.28 14.02 -35.19
CA GLU A 827 -1.95 12.93 -34.24
C GLU A 827 -0.63 13.17 -33.47
N GLU A 828 0.24 14.03 -33.99
CA GLU A 828 1.56 14.37 -33.43
C GLU A 828 1.58 15.75 -32.76
N THR A 829 0.43 16.43 -32.77
CA THR A 829 0.29 17.74 -32.13
C THR A 829 -0.08 17.61 -30.66
N THR A 830 0.53 18.46 -29.83
CA THR A 830 0.19 18.58 -28.42
C THR A 830 -0.42 19.95 -28.15
N PHE A 831 -1.66 19.96 -27.68
CA PHE A 831 -2.34 21.19 -27.28
C PHE A 831 -2.20 21.41 -25.78
N ILE A 832 -1.70 22.59 -25.39
CA ILE A 832 -1.64 23.05 -24.00
C ILE A 832 -2.92 23.86 -23.74
N ILE A 833 -3.67 23.50 -22.69
CA ILE A 833 -4.87 24.21 -22.27
C ILE A 833 -4.81 24.53 -20.77
N PRO A 834 -4.98 25.79 -20.36
CA PRO A 834 -5.07 26.16 -18.95
C PRO A 834 -6.43 25.79 -18.35
N GLU A 835 -6.45 25.31 -17.11
CA GLU A 835 -7.67 25.04 -16.34
C GLU A 835 -7.76 26.02 -15.16
N ASN A 836 -8.77 26.88 -15.20
CA ASN A 836 -8.99 27.95 -14.24
C ASN A 836 -9.94 27.54 -13.10
N PHE A 837 -10.78 26.51 -13.31
CA PHE A 837 -11.83 26.08 -12.38
C PHE A 837 -11.64 24.63 -11.91
N PHE A 838 -10.55 24.37 -11.18
CA PHE A 838 -10.29 23.04 -10.60
C PHE A 838 -10.94 22.90 -9.20
N PHE A 839 -12.26 22.70 -9.15
CA PHE A 839 -13.05 22.67 -7.90
C PHE A 839 -13.78 21.34 -7.65
N GLN A 840 -14.19 21.13 -6.39
CA GLN A 840 -14.77 19.88 -5.89
C GLN A 840 -15.98 19.36 -6.67
N ASP A 841 -16.88 20.18 -7.23
CA ASP A 841 -18.14 19.69 -7.81
C ASP A 841 -18.05 19.34 -9.31
N THR A 842 -17.17 20.01 -10.05
CA THR A 842 -16.90 19.72 -11.47
C THR A 842 -15.41 19.89 -11.75
N PRO A 843 -14.65 18.80 -11.99
CA PRO A 843 -13.18 18.86 -12.03
C PRO A 843 -12.62 19.58 -13.27
N PHE A 844 -13.43 19.85 -14.29
CA PHE A 844 -13.01 20.50 -15.53
C PHE A 844 -14.03 21.54 -15.98
N SER A 845 -13.56 22.64 -16.54
CA SER A 845 -14.39 23.65 -17.21
C SER A 845 -15.08 23.07 -18.46
N SER A 846 -16.08 23.76 -18.99
CA SER A 846 -16.78 23.32 -20.22
C SER A 846 -15.84 23.24 -21.42
N GLU A 847 -14.97 24.23 -21.60
CA GLU A 847 -14.01 24.26 -22.72
C GLU A 847 -12.96 23.15 -22.60
N THR A 848 -12.45 22.88 -21.39
CA THR A 848 -11.52 21.79 -21.14
C THR A 848 -12.17 20.43 -21.45
N LYS A 849 -13.43 20.23 -21.06
CA LYS A 849 -14.18 18.99 -21.36
C LYS A 849 -14.34 18.76 -22.86
N GLU A 850 -14.67 19.80 -23.61
CA GLU A 850 -14.81 19.72 -25.06
C GLU A 850 -13.48 19.45 -25.75
N THR A 851 -12.41 20.12 -25.30
CA THR A 851 -11.04 19.88 -25.80
C THR A 851 -10.60 18.44 -25.56
N ILE A 852 -10.86 17.90 -24.37
CA ILE A 852 -10.58 16.49 -24.04
C ILE A 852 -11.39 15.55 -24.96
N LEU A 853 -12.69 15.83 -25.17
CA LEU A 853 -13.55 14.99 -26.01
C LEU A 853 -13.12 15.01 -27.49
N GLU A 854 -12.82 16.19 -28.03
CA GLU A 854 -12.30 16.36 -29.38
C GLU A 854 -10.93 15.69 -29.55
N SER A 855 -10.06 15.76 -28.53
CA SER A 855 -8.76 15.08 -28.54
C SER A 855 -8.87 13.57 -28.68
N ALA A 856 -9.88 12.96 -28.05
CA ALA A 856 -10.13 11.54 -28.16
C ALA A 856 -10.65 11.15 -29.54
N ASN A 857 -11.55 11.97 -30.11
CA ASN A 857 -12.18 11.70 -31.40
C ASN A 857 -11.24 11.98 -32.58
N LYS A 858 -10.39 13.02 -32.50
CA LYS A 858 -9.45 13.46 -33.53
C LYS A 858 -7.99 13.02 -33.29
N ARG A 859 -7.72 12.35 -32.16
CA ARG A 859 -6.46 11.64 -31.83
C ARG A 859 -5.22 12.51 -31.60
N PHE A 860 -5.37 13.71 -31.06
CA PHE A 860 -4.25 14.56 -30.64
C PHE A 860 -3.99 14.46 -29.12
N ASN A 861 -2.81 14.92 -28.68
CA ASN A 861 -2.44 14.93 -27.26
C ASN A 861 -2.86 16.24 -26.58
N VAL A 862 -3.23 16.17 -25.31
CA VAL A 862 -3.63 17.35 -24.51
C VAL A 862 -2.83 17.42 -23.22
N LEU A 863 -2.29 18.59 -22.93
CA LEU A 863 -1.64 18.95 -21.67
C LEU A 863 -2.49 19.99 -20.94
N ILE A 864 -3.12 19.59 -19.84
CA ILE A 864 -3.96 20.47 -19.02
C ILE A 864 -3.10 21.03 -17.90
N VAL A 865 -3.04 22.35 -17.75
CA VAL A 865 -2.19 23.03 -16.77
C VAL A 865 -3.05 23.79 -15.76
N HIS A 866 -2.76 23.64 -14.47
CA HIS A 866 -3.48 24.33 -13.40
C HIS A 866 -2.50 24.93 -12.37
N HIS A 867 -2.66 26.22 -12.08
CA HIS A 867 -1.92 26.94 -11.05
C HIS A 867 -2.69 26.94 -9.73
N CYS A 868 -2.06 26.43 -8.65
CA CYS A 868 -2.61 26.51 -7.30
C CYS A 868 -2.47 27.94 -6.76
N ASN A 869 -3.58 28.67 -6.56
CA ASN A 869 -3.56 30.03 -6.00
C ASN A 869 -4.11 30.03 -4.56
N ASN A 870 -3.29 30.45 -3.58
CA ASN A 870 -3.59 30.36 -2.15
C ASN A 870 -4.78 31.23 -1.69
N GLU A 871 -5.18 32.25 -2.46
CA GLU A 871 -6.29 33.13 -2.07
C GLU A 871 -7.65 32.41 -2.02
N ILE A 872 -7.80 31.35 -2.82
CA ILE A 872 -9.08 30.64 -2.96
C ILE A 872 -9.39 29.74 -1.76
N LEU A 873 -8.38 29.25 -1.04
CA LEU A 873 -8.54 28.41 0.16
C LEU A 873 -9.10 29.18 1.37
N THR A 874 -9.13 30.52 1.33
CA THR A 874 -9.62 31.36 2.43
C THR A 874 -11.09 31.74 2.34
N LYS A 875 -11.76 31.54 1.18
CA LYS A 875 -13.21 31.75 1.06
C LYS A 875 -13.95 30.45 1.35
N SER A 876 -14.11 30.15 2.64
CA SER A 876 -15.20 29.30 3.11
C SER A 876 -16.52 29.80 2.53
N PRO A 877 -17.44 28.94 2.05
CA PRO A 877 -18.77 29.40 1.69
C PRO A 877 -19.41 29.93 2.97
N THR A 878 -19.63 31.24 3.00
CA THR A 878 -20.44 31.88 4.03
C THR A 878 -21.83 31.28 3.89
N ILE A 879 -22.18 30.42 4.84
CA ILE A 879 -23.53 29.94 5.07
C ILE A 879 -24.39 31.20 5.25
N SER A 880 -25.10 31.59 4.20
CA SER A 880 -26.19 32.54 4.32
C SER A 880 -27.33 31.81 5.02
N ILE A 881 -27.52 32.16 6.28
CA ILE A 881 -28.70 31.84 7.06
C ILE A 881 -29.88 32.51 6.36
N ILE A 882 -30.73 31.74 5.68
CA ILE A 882 -32.20 31.83 5.70
C ILE A 882 -32.77 30.42 5.62
#